data_AF-A0A8K0K6T5-F1
#
_entry.id   AF-A0A8K0K6T5-F1
#
_cell.length_a   1.000
_cell.length_b   1.000
_cell.length_c   1.000
_cell.angle_alpha   90.00
_cell.angle_beta   90.00
_cell.angle_gamma   90.00
#
_symmetry.space_group_name_H-M   'P 1'
#
loop_
_entity.id
_entity.type
_entity.pdbx_description
1 polymer ?
#
loop_
_entity_poly.entity_id
_entity_poly.type
_entity_poly.pdbx_seq_one_letter_code
_entity_poly.pdbx_strand_id
1 'polypeptide(L)'
;MKLIMSWNPQRLVEDALLSSTRAVQFDRNGQFEVASYYYMNAARQLTLAGQTQCPEADSWKEKAKEYRERAVTLDKLRLGKNVSPVTSQGHKELQRAHYLFQEALDADEAGNKDEAVELYSQAVETSINARNSTSDVNLQQKLTYLAKNALERAEELKGIKDESPSSHAKTVVSSTPVMGAGRSSVTQIADSARPLPSSSQGKQLHRGSSVHLVVSGQESYSEEEKRVLLSTSLINGVEYVPFMNVDLGERFRYPVPFSDKDGPLRLSPKQKKAFSRWARPDEIHSEPRMVALRGKGDTALVDCFSIKQTVVSDCSFVASLAVGALYERRFGKRLITNILYPRNGKGDPIYNPFGKYMVKLHINGIPRKVIVDDTLPLGHHGELLCSYSTNRGELWISVLEKAYMKVMGGYDFPVRVGDSEFNKDAVFDKLNTRHRKGDVLITVATGELTDAESDRTGLVSTHAYAVLDIREVKGVRLLQLKNPWSHLRWRGNYSELDVVHWTSEMKSLLNFDPNSAAMFDNGVFWIDYDSICRFFDVFYLNWNPALFNFTYCIHQSWKAGSGPVKDLYNIGENPQFSLEVQMPPSCTSAAVWILLTRHITLIEDFKENQEYITVLVYKTDGKRVYYPNDPPPHIDGVRINSPHYLCKIILNEKSSRRYTLVISQYEKMNTIFYTLRAYSTCPFTLKKIGNPYQYTKQVTNGEWKGKTAGGCGNHQSTYMNNPRYQILLESGSSNTDILLDLKGPKQYQIGMDVICVVANDQKASGYFNRKSSGPFRPGFVVMELENVPSGTYDIIPSTFLPGQEGPFILTIKSSSPIKLSRLQ
;
A
#
# COMPACT_ATOMS: atom_id res chain seq x y z
N MET A 1 -51.00 -1.96 -10.55
CA MET A 1 -51.34 -2.40 -11.93
C MET A 1 -50.04 -2.87 -12.57
N LYS A 2 -49.92 -4.12 -13.05
CA LYS A 2 -48.65 -4.65 -13.57
C LYS A 2 -48.37 -4.04 -14.96
N LEU A 3 -47.32 -3.21 -15.07
CA LEU A 3 -46.77 -2.78 -16.35
C LEU A 3 -45.91 -3.92 -16.91
N ILE A 4 -46.53 -4.78 -17.71
CA ILE A 4 -45.82 -5.77 -18.53
C ILE A 4 -45.17 -4.99 -19.68
N MET A 5 -43.83 -4.96 -19.73
CA MET A 5 -43.13 -4.49 -20.93
C MET A 5 -43.46 -5.44 -22.09
N SER A 6 -44.25 -4.97 -23.06
CA SER A 6 -44.54 -5.73 -24.28
C SER A 6 -43.34 -5.67 -25.23
N TRP A 7 -42.38 -6.55 -25.00
CA TRP A 7 -41.33 -6.87 -25.97
C TRP A 7 -41.98 -7.30 -27.29
N ASN A 8 -41.62 -6.67 -28.41
CA ASN A 8 -42.09 -7.12 -29.72
C ASN A 8 -41.43 -8.49 -30.05
N PRO A 9 -42.19 -9.60 -30.13
CA PRO A 9 -41.60 -10.92 -30.30
C PRO A 9 -40.93 -11.09 -31.66
N GLN A 10 -41.48 -10.46 -32.70
CA GLN A 10 -40.92 -10.52 -34.06
C GLN A 10 -39.51 -9.93 -34.10
N ARG A 11 -39.28 -8.79 -33.44
CA ARG A 11 -37.96 -8.17 -33.35
C ARG A 11 -36.95 -9.04 -32.59
N LEU A 12 -37.38 -9.71 -31.50
CA LEU A 12 -36.53 -10.67 -30.78
C LEU A 12 -36.15 -11.88 -31.65
N VAL A 13 -37.06 -12.32 -32.52
CA VAL A 13 -36.81 -13.43 -33.47
C VAL A 13 -35.89 -12.99 -34.61
N GLU A 14 -36.03 -11.77 -35.14
CA GLU A 14 -35.12 -11.17 -36.12
C GLU A 14 -33.69 -11.03 -35.55
N ASP A 15 -33.55 -10.48 -34.33
CA ASP A 15 -32.27 -10.36 -33.65
C ASP A 15 -31.63 -11.74 -33.38
N ALA A 16 -32.46 -12.75 -33.07
CA ALA A 16 -32.01 -14.13 -32.90
C ALA A 16 -31.61 -14.79 -34.22
N LEU A 17 -32.28 -14.49 -35.33
CA LEU A 17 -31.91 -14.96 -36.67
C LEU A 17 -30.58 -14.36 -37.11
N LEU A 18 -30.37 -13.05 -36.86
CA LEU A 18 -29.09 -12.38 -37.11
C LEU A 18 -27.97 -12.99 -36.25
N SER A 19 -28.23 -13.19 -34.95
CA SER A 19 -27.28 -13.80 -34.03
C SER A 19 -26.92 -15.24 -34.43
N SER A 20 -27.91 -16.08 -34.74
CA SER A 20 -27.68 -17.48 -35.13
C SER A 20 -27.02 -17.62 -36.51
N THR A 21 -27.32 -16.73 -37.46
CA THR A 21 -26.62 -16.69 -38.76
C THR A 21 -25.13 -16.40 -38.57
N ARG A 22 -24.79 -15.41 -37.73
CA ARG A 22 -23.39 -15.12 -37.35
C ARG A 22 -22.77 -16.30 -36.60
N ALA A 23 -23.49 -16.91 -35.66
CA ALA A 23 -23.01 -18.07 -34.91
C ALA A 23 -22.58 -19.22 -35.84
N VAL A 24 -23.42 -19.58 -36.82
CA VAL A 24 -23.13 -20.62 -37.82
C VAL A 24 -21.92 -20.25 -38.70
N GLN A 25 -21.77 -18.98 -39.08
CA GLN A 25 -20.61 -18.51 -39.84
C GLN A 25 -19.31 -18.65 -39.04
N PHE A 26 -19.30 -18.25 -37.78
CA PHE A 26 -18.14 -18.37 -36.89
C PHE A 26 -17.83 -19.83 -36.52
N ASP A 27 -18.85 -20.68 -36.36
CA ASP A 27 -18.72 -22.12 -36.12
C ASP A 27 -18.00 -22.80 -37.29
N ARG A 28 -18.48 -22.57 -38.53
CA ARG A 28 -17.85 -23.06 -39.77
C ARG A 28 -16.42 -22.56 -39.95
N ASN A 29 -16.12 -21.33 -39.53
CA ASN A 29 -14.78 -20.73 -39.60
C ASN A 29 -13.85 -21.15 -38.44
N GLY A 30 -14.29 -22.06 -37.55
CA GLY A 30 -13.49 -22.54 -36.42
C GLY A 30 -13.31 -21.54 -35.27
N GLN A 31 -14.03 -20.41 -35.28
CA GLN A 31 -13.94 -19.35 -34.28
C GLN A 31 -14.89 -19.64 -33.10
N PHE A 32 -14.62 -20.74 -32.40
CA PHE A 32 -15.55 -21.37 -31.45
C PHE A 32 -15.99 -20.47 -30.27
N GLU A 33 -15.16 -19.54 -29.81
CA GLU A 33 -15.55 -18.57 -28.76
C GLU A 33 -16.60 -17.58 -29.25
N VAL A 34 -16.38 -16.99 -30.43
CA VAL A 34 -17.31 -16.05 -31.06
C VAL A 34 -18.61 -16.77 -31.47
N ALA A 35 -18.49 -18.00 -31.97
CA ALA A 35 -19.64 -18.86 -32.26
C ALA A 35 -20.47 -19.17 -31.00
N SER A 36 -19.85 -19.62 -29.90
CA SER A 36 -20.55 -19.91 -28.64
C SER A 36 -21.30 -18.68 -28.11
N TYR A 37 -20.65 -17.51 -28.13
CA TYR A 37 -21.29 -16.24 -27.74
C TYR A 37 -22.55 -15.95 -28.55
N TYR A 38 -22.48 -16.02 -29.89
CA TYR A 38 -23.63 -15.71 -30.74
C TYR A 38 -24.74 -16.77 -30.66
N TYR A 39 -24.41 -18.05 -30.47
CA TYR A 39 -25.40 -19.09 -30.17
C TYR A 39 -26.09 -18.84 -28.83
N MET A 40 -25.35 -18.46 -27.79
CA MET A 40 -25.92 -18.14 -26.47
C MET A 40 -26.81 -16.88 -26.51
N ASN A 41 -26.45 -15.88 -27.33
CA ASN A 41 -27.27 -14.69 -27.53
C ASN A 41 -28.57 -15.00 -28.28
N ALA A 42 -28.49 -15.78 -29.38
CA ALA A 42 -29.67 -16.26 -30.11
C ALA A 42 -30.58 -17.11 -29.20
N ALA A 43 -30.01 -17.99 -28.37
CA ALA A 43 -30.75 -18.77 -27.38
C ALA A 43 -31.46 -17.89 -26.36
N ARG A 44 -30.82 -16.83 -25.86
CA ARG A 44 -31.43 -15.87 -24.92
C ARG A 44 -32.60 -15.13 -25.57
N GLN A 45 -32.43 -14.62 -26.78
CA GLN A 45 -33.45 -13.87 -27.51
C GLN A 45 -34.68 -14.75 -27.85
N LEU A 46 -34.47 -15.99 -28.30
CA LEU A 46 -35.56 -16.96 -28.51
C LEU A 46 -36.22 -17.42 -27.20
N THR A 47 -35.47 -17.55 -26.11
CA THR A 47 -36.05 -17.85 -24.78
C THR A 47 -36.99 -16.73 -24.33
N LEU A 48 -36.64 -15.47 -24.58
CA LEU A 48 -37.48 -14.29 -24.28
C LEU A 48 -38.70 -14.20 -25.22
N ALA A 49 -38.52 -14.43 -26.52
CA ALA A 49 -39.63 -14.46 -27.48
C ALA A 49 -40.66 -15.55 -27.13
N GLY A 50 -40.17 -16.73 -26.72
CA GLY A 50 -40.99 -17.87 -26.28
C GLY A 50 -41.69 -17.70 -24.94
N GLN A 51 -41.51 -16.58 -24.23
CA GLN A 51 -42.34 -16.25 -23.05
C GLN A 51 -43.70 -15.66 -23.44
N THR A 52 -43.94 -15.37 -24.72
CA THR A 52 -45.23 -14.88 -25.21
C THR A 52 -46.20 -16.01 -25.54
N GLN A 53 -47.51 -15.73 -25.46
CA GLN A 53 -48.58 -16.67 -25.81
C GLN A 53 -48.84 -16.64 -27.32
N CYS A 54 -47.88 -17.13 -28.13
CA CYS A 54 -48.05 -17.31 -29.57
C CYS A 54 -47.85 -18.79 -29.99
N PRO A 55 -48.40 -19.22 -31.14
CA PRO A 55 -48.30 -20.62 -31.59
C PRO A 55 -46.86 -21.14 -31.75
N GLU A 56 -45.93 -20.25 -32.10
CA GLU A 56 -44.52 -20.57 -32.39
C GLU A 56 -43.65 -20.60 -31.12
N ALA A 57 -44.18 -20.20 -29.95
CA ALA A 57 -43.40 -19.99 -28.74
C ALA A 57 -42.65 -21.25 -28.26
N ASP A 58 -43.24 -22.45 -28.42
CA ASP A 58 -42.60 -23.70 -28.04
C ASP A 58 -41.50 -24.13 -29.03
N SER A 59 -41.68 -23.87 -30.32
CA SER A 59 -40.63 -24.04 -31.34
C SER A 59 -39.42 -23.13 -31.07
N TRP A 60 -39.66 -21.89 -30.64
CA TRP A 60 -38.58 -20.98 -30.24
C TRP A 60 -37.85 -21.43 -28.97
N LYS A 61 -38.55 -22.00 -27.97
CA LYS A 61 -37.91 -22.61 -26.78
C LYS A 61 -37.05 -23.81 -27.15
N GLU A 62 -37.53 -24.66 -28.06
CA GLU A 62 -36.79 -25.82 -28.53
C GLU A 62 -35.53 -25.41 -29.30
N LYS A 63 -35.64 -24.44 -30.23
CA LYS A 63 -34.48 -23.90 -30.95
C LYS A 63 -33.51 -23.16 -30.02
N ALA A 64 -33.99 -22.49 -28.98
CA ALA A 64 -33.16 -21.90 -27.94
C ALA A 64 -32.37 -22.95 -27.14
N LYS A 65 -32.96 -24.13 -26.89
CA LYS A 65 -32.29 -25.26 -26.24
C LYS A 65 -31.17 -25.80 -27.14
N GLU A 66 -31.46 -26.04 -28.43
CA GLU A 66 -30.47 -26.49 -29.42
C GLU A 66 -29.26 -25.54 -29.51
N TYR A 67 -29.49 -24.22 -29.61
CA TYR A 67 -28.40 -23.25 -29.63
C TYR A 67 -27.60 -23.22 -28.33
N ARG A 68 -28.24 -23.39 -27.17
CA ARG A 68 -27.56 -23.48 -25.87
C ARG A 68 -26.69 -24.75 -25.78
N GLU A 69 -27.18 -25.89 -26.29
CA GLU A 69 -26.42 -27.15 -26.35
C GLU A 69 -25.25 -27.08 -27.35
N ARG A 70 -25.44 -26.40 -28.50
CA ARG A 70 -24.36 -26.14 -29.45
C ARG A 70 -23.28 -25.23 -28.86
N ALA A 71 -23.66 -24.15 -28.18
CA ALA A 71 -22.74 -23.27 -27.47
C ALA A 71 -21.89 -24.04 -26.44
N VAL A 72 -22.53 -24.84 -25.57
CA VAL A 72 -21.83 -25.71 -24.60
C VAL A 72 -20.90 -26.71 -25.29
N THR A 73 -21.29 -27.24 -26.45
CA THR A 73 -20.44 -28.16 -27.23
C THR A 73 -19.23 -27.45 -27.84
N LEU A 74 -19.40 -26.22 -28.33
CA LEU A 74 -18.31 -25.40 -28.85
C LEU A 74 -17.36 -24.94 -27.75
N ASP A 75 -17.86 -24.65 -26.55
CA ASP A 75 -17.03 -24.42 -25.37
C ASP A 75 -16.25 -25.66 -24.95
N LYS A 76 -16.87 -26.86 -25.00
CA LYS A 76 -16.15 -28.13 -24.81
C LYS A 76 -15.08 -28.38 -25.88
N LEU A 77 -15.32 -28.01 -27.15
CA LEU A 77 -14.33 -28.14 -28.23
C LEU A 77 -13.21 -27.09 -28.10
N ARG A 78 -13.52 -25.89 -27.63
CA ARG A 78 -12.55 -24.84 -27.25
C ARG A 78 -11.66 -25.32 -26.10
N LEU A 79 -12.25 -25.90 -25.06
CA LEU A 79 -11.53 -26.49 -23.92
C LEU A 79 -10.74 -27.74 -24.32
N GLY A 80 -11.30 -28.61 -25.17
CA GLY A 80 -10.65 -29.82 -25.68
C GLY A 80 -9.44 -29.57 -26.58
N LYS A 81 -9.39 -28.44 -27.29
CA LYS A 81 -8.16 -27.94 -27.95
C LYS A 81 -7.17 -27.26 -26.99
N ASN A 82 -7.60 -26.88 -25.78
CA ASN A 82 -6.82 -26.12 -24.81
C ASN A 82 -6.20 -26.95 -23.68
N VAL A 83 -6.59 -28.22 -23.52
CA VAL A 83 -5.83 -29.18 -22.70
C VAL A 83 -4.50 -29.44 -23.40
N SER A 84 -3.48 -28.62 -23.08
CA SER A 84 -2.09 -29.05 -23.28
C SER A 84 -1.91 -30.38 -22.55
N PRO A 85 -1.14 -31.34 -23.10
CA PRO A 85 -0.72 -32.47 -22.30
C PRO A 85 -0.02 -31.95 -21.04
N VAL A 86 -0.30 -32.59 -19.90
CA VAL A 86 0.40 -32.31 -18.63
C VAL A 86 1.89 -32.33 -18.91
N THR A 87 2.60 -31.27 -18.52
CA THR A 87 4.03 -31.13 -18.77
C THR A 87 4.75 -32.37 -18.28
N SER A 88 5.31 -33.16 -19.21
CA SER A 88 5.93 -34.45 -18.88
C SER A 88 7.04 -34.26 -17.84
N GLN A 89 7.28 -35.25 -16.97
CA GLN A 89 8.25 -35.11 -15.88
C GLN A 89 9.62 -34.64 -16.39
N GLY A 90 10.11 -35.19 -17.51
CA GLY A 90 11.37 -34.75 -18.12
C GLY A 90 11.36 -33.29 -18.59
N HIS A 91 10.22 -32.75 -19.03
CA HIS A 91 10.11 -31.33 -19.40
C HIS A 91 10.12 -30.43 -18.15
N LYS A 92 9.55 -30.88 -17.02
CA LYS A 92 9.65 -30.17 -15.74
C LYS A 92 11.09 -30.12 -15.22
N GLU A 93 11.81 -31.24 -15.29
CA GLU A 93 13.22 -31.27 -14.90
C GLU A 93 14.11 -30.45 -15.86
N LEU A 94 13.82 -30.41 -17.17
CA LEU A 94 14.48 -29.50 -18.10
C LEU A 94 14.30 -28.03 -17.70
N GLN A 95 13.08 -27.62 -17.32
CA GLN A 95 12.82 -26.25 -16.86
C GLN A 95 13.62 -25.91 -15.58
N ARG A 96 13.73 -26.86 -14.63
CA ARG A 96 14.58 -26.69 -13.43
C ARG A 96 16.07 -26.59 -13.77
N ALA A 97 16.58 -27.46 -14.63
CA ALA A 97 17.97 -27.41 -15.05
C ALA A 97 18.31 -26.11 -15.79
N HIS A 98 17.40 -25.62 -16.64
CA HIS A 98 17.54 -24.32 -17.31
C HIS A 98 17.49 -23.14 -16.35
N TYR A 99 16.64 -23.19 -15.32
CA TYR A 99 16.63 -22.17 -14.26
C TYR A 99 17.97 -22.13 -13.52
N LEU A 100 18.49 -23.28 -13.08
CA LEU A 100 19.79 -23.38 -12.39
C LEU A 100 20.96 -22.91 -13.27
N PHE A 101 20.95 -23.24 -14.57
CA PHE A 101 21.97 -22.78 -15.52
C PHE A 101 21.94 -21.26 -15.73
N GLN A 102 20.75 -20.65 -15.74
CA GLN A 102 20.62 -19.21 -15.87
C GLN A 102 21.06 -18.47 -14.60
N GLU A 103 20.72 -18.97 -13.40
CA GLU A 103 21.28 -18.45 -12.14
C GLU A 103 22.81 -18.59 -12.10
N ALA A 104 23.37 -19.68 -12.62
CA ALA A 104 24.81 -19.88 -12.70
C ALA A 104 25.51 -18.84 -13.59
N LEU A 105 24.93 -18.53 -14.76
CA LEU A 105 25.40 -17.46 -15.64
C LEU A 105 25.33 -16.08 -14.96
N ASP A 106 24.19 -15.75 -14.34
CA ASP A 106 24.02 -14.47 -13.64
C ASP A 106 25.04 -14.31 -12.49
N ALA A 107 25.36 -15.40 -11.77
CA ALA A 107 26.38 -15.41 -10.72
C ALA A 107 27.83 -15.32 -11.24
N ASP A 108 28.13 -15.96 -12.39
CA ASP A 108 29.43 -15.88 -13.08
C ASP A 108 29.69 -14.47 -13.63
N GLU A 109 28.71 -13.87 -14.32
CA GLU A 109 28.76 -12.48 -14.78
C GLU A 109 28.92 -11.48 -13.62
N ALA A 110 28.36 -11.78 -12.44
CA ALA A 110 28.55 -11.01 -11.22
C ALA A 110 29.92 -11.23 -10.53
N GLY A 111 30.71 -12.21 -10.97
CA GLY A 111 32.02 -12.56 -10.40
C GLY A 111 31.98 -13.50 -9.18
N ASN A 112 30.82 -14.02 -8.80
CA ASN A 112 30.62 -14.92 -7.66
C ASN A 112 31.02 -16.36 -8.00
N LYS A 113 32.32 -16.59 -8.25
CA LYS A 113 32.84 -17.88 -8.78
C LYS A 113 32.38 -19.12 -8.02
N ASP A 114 32.43 -19.11 -6.68
CA ASP A 114 32.07 -20.28 -5.86
C ASP A 114 30.59 -20.64 -5.99
N GLU A 115 29.71 -19.63 -6.01
CA GLU A 115 28.26 -19.81 -6.20
C GLU A 115 27.91 -20.25 -7.63
N ALA A 116 28.53 -19.64 -8.63
CA ALA A 116 28.37 -20.03 -10.04
C ALA A 116 28.77 -21.50 -10.27
N VAL A 117 29.91 -21.92 -9.70
CA VAL A 117 30.38 -23.31 -9.74
C VAL A 117 29.41 -24.29 -9.07
N GLU A 118 28.84 -23.92 -7.92
CA GLU A 118 27.81 -24.73 -7.24
C GLU A 118 26.54 -24.88 -8.10
N LEU A 119 26.07 -23.77 -8.67
CA LEU A 119 24.88 -23.72 -9.52
C LEU A 119 25.05 -24.50 -10.83
N TYR A 120 26.18 -24.36 -11.52
CA TYR A 120 26.49 -25.18 -12.69
C TYR A 120 26.55 -26.67 -12.34
N SER A 121 27.15 -27.04 -11.21
CA SER A 121 27.19 -28.43 -10.76
C SER A 121 25.78 -29.01 -10.54
N GLN A 122 24.87 -28.23 -9.93
CA GLN A 122 23.47 -28.61 -9.76
C GLN A 122 22.70 -28.70 -11.10
N ALA A 123 23.00 -27.81 -12.07
CA ALA A 123 22.41 -27.86 -13.41
C ALA A 123 22.86 -29.10 -14.20
N VAL A 124 24.12 -29.53 -14.06
CA VAL A 124 24.66 -30.79 -14.62
C VAL A 124 23.94 -31.99 -14.02
N GLU A 125 23.90 -32.10 -12.69
CA GLU A 125 23.28 -33.22 -11.98
C GLU A 125 21.78 -33.36 -12.35
N THR A 126 21.04 -32.24 -12.27
CA THR A 126 19.61 -32.20 -12.64
C THR A 126 19.41 -32.65 -14.08
N SER A 127 20.28 -32.20 -15.01
CA SER A 127 20.18 -32.54 -16.42
C SER A 127 20.49 -34.01 -16.73
N ILE A 128 21.49 -34.60 -16.08
CA ILE A 128 21.84 -36.02 -16.24
C ILE A 128 20.72 -36.90 -15.68
N ASN A 129 20.22 -36.58 -14.48
CA ASN A 129 19.12 -37.32 -13.85
C ASN A 129 17.83 -37.25 -14.70
N ALA A 130 17.49 -36.06 -15.21
CA ALA A 130 16.37 -35.87 -16.13
C ALA A 130 16.52 -36.66 -17.43
N ARG A 131 17.72 -36.64 -18.03
CA ARG A 131 18.01 -37.33 -19.31
C ARG A 131 17.87 -38.84 -19.16
N ASN A 132 18.39 -39.40 -18.07
CA ASN A 132 18.31 -40.83 -17.79
C ASN A 132 16.87 -41.28 -17.46
N SER A 133 16.00 -40.35 -17.04
CA SER A 133 14.61 -40.62 -16.66
C SER A 133 13.59 -40.40 -17.78
N THR A 134 14.01 -39.95 -18.97
CA THR A 134 13.12 -39.67 -20.11
C THR A 134 13.44 -40.51 -21.34
N SER A 135 12.41 -40.96 -22.05
CA SER A 135 12.52 -41.68 -23.32
C SER A 135 12.38 -40.77 -24.55
N ASP A 136 12.20 -39.46 -24.39
CA ASP A 136 12.11 -38.50 -25.49
C ASP A 136 13.51 -38.07 -25.96
N VAL A 137 13.86 -38.48 -27.18
CA VAL A 137 15.18 -38.22 -27.79
C VAL A 137 15.48 -36.71 -27.93
N ASN A 138 14.47 -35.89 -28.25
CA ASN A 138 14.67 -34.43 -28.37
C ASN A 138 14.97 -33.80 -27.01
N LEU A 139 14.32 -34.32 -25.97
CA LEU A 139 14.51 -33.88 -24.60
C LEU A 139 15.89 -34.32 -24.08
N GLN A 140 16.31 -35.56 -24.37
CA GLN A 140 17.65 -36.07 -24.07
C GLN A 140 18.75 -35.23 -24.73
N GLN A 141 18.55 -34.79 -25.97
CA GLN A 141 19.49 -33.89 -26.67
C GLN A 141 19.60 -32.53 -25.97
N LYS A 142 18.47 -31.87 -25.66
CA LYS A 142 18.46 -30.59 -24.94
C LYS A 142 19.14 -30.67 -23.57
N LEU A 143 18.85 -31.72 -22.80
CA LEU A 143 19.44 -31.97 -21.50
C LEU A 143 20.95 -32.27 -21.59
N THR A 144 21.38 -33.00 -22.61
CA THR A 144 22.82 -33.28 -22.85
C THR A 144 23.58 -32.01 -23.23
N TYR A 145 23.00 -31.16 -24.07
CA TYR A 145 23.58 -29.86 -24.43
C TYR A 145 23.75 -28.96 -23.20
N LEU A 146 22.71 -28.85 -22.36
CA LEU A 146 22.75 -28.04 -21.16
C LEU A 146 23.75 -28.57 -20.12
N ALA A 147 23.76 -29.90 -19.87
CA ALA A 147 24.75 -30.53 -19.00
C ALA A 147 26.19 -30.31 -19.49
N LYS A 148 26.42 -30.39 -20.80
CA LYS A 148 27.75 -30.16 -21.38
C LYS A 148 28.22 -28.72 -21.13
N ASN A 149 27.42 -27.73 -21.51
CA ASN A 149 27.79 -26.31 -21.36
C ASN A 149 27.99 -25.93 -19.88
N ALA A 150 27.14 -26.45 -18.99
CA ALA A 150 27.26 -26.23 -17.55
C ALA A 150 28.56 -26.83 -16.98
N LEU A 151 28.92 -28.05 -17.40
CA LEU A 151 30.15 -28.71 -16.98
C LEU A 151 31.38 -27.97 -17.50
N GLU A 152 31.41 -27.62 -18.79
CA GLU A 152 32.54 -26.91 -19.41
C GLU A 152 32.81 -25.59 -18.68
N ARG A 153 31.76 -24.83 -18.35
CA ARG A 153 31.90 -23.56 -17.63
C ARG A 153 32.29 -23.73 -16.15
N ALA A 154 31.80 -24.77 -15.48
CA ALA A 154 32.24 -25.10 -14.12
C ALA A 154 33.72 -25.53 -14.06
N GLU A 155 34.21 -26.23 -15.08
CA GLU A 155 35.63 -26.62 -15.20
C GLU A 155 36.54 -25.40 -15.45
N GLU A 156 36.11 -24.47 -16.32
CA GLU A 156 36.81 -23.19 -16.55
C GLU A 156 36.91 -22.37 -15.25
N LEU A 157 35.80 -22.21 -14.51
CA LEU A 157 35.78 -21.45 -13.26
C LEU A 157 36.61 -22.09 -12.14
N LYS A 158 36.75 -23.42 -12.14
CA LYS A 158 37.65 -24.16 -11.23
C LYS A 158 39.12 -24.19 -11.68
N GLY A 159 39.45 -23.68 -12.87
CA GLY A 159 40.81 -23.75 -13.42
C GLY A 159 41.26 -25.17 -13.79
N ILE A 160 40.33 -26.06 -14.18
CA ILE A 160 40.61 -27.45 -14.55
C ILE A 160 41.07 -27.58 -16.03
N LYS A 161 40.91 -26.51 -16.83
CA LYS A 161 41.38 -26.42 -18.21
C LYS A 161 42.44 -25.31 -18.36
N ASP A 162 43.64 -25.69 -18.80
CA ASP A 162 44.68 -24.78 -19.28
C ASP A 162 44.38 -24.28 -20.72
N GLU A 163 44.78 -23.05 -21.04
CA GLU A 163 44.67 -22.50 -22.40
C GLU A 163 45.68 -23.14 -23.37
N SER A 164 45.21 -23.67 -24.51
CA SER A 164 46.04 -23.89 -25.72
C SER A 164 45.16 -24.03 -27.00
N PRO A 165 45.66 -23.69 -28.22
CA PRO A 165 44.93 -22.67 -28.99
C PRO A 165 44.48 -23.01 -30.44
N SER A 166 43.75 -22.03 -31.02
CA SER A 166 43.40 -21.79 -32.44
C SER A 166 42.07 -22.42 -32.93
N SER A 167 41.23 -21.71 -33.71
CA SER A 167 41.59 -21.05 -34.97
C SER A 167 40.90 -19.69 -35.29
N HIS A 168 41.71 -18.70 -35.71
CA HIS A 168 41.39 -17.49 -36.50
C HIS A 168 40.66 -16.32 -35.79
N ALA A 169 41.06 -15.04 -35.89
CA ALA A 169 42.16 -14.41 -36.67
C ALA A 169 42.81 -13.22 -35.93
N LYS A 170 44.05 -12.85 -36.34
CA LYS A 170 44.80 -11.69 -35.81
C LYS A 170 44.52 -10.41 -36.61
N THR A 171 44.56 -9.26 -35.92
CA THR A 171 45.32 -8.07 -36.40
C THR A 171 46.09 -7.47 -35.21
N VAL A 172 47.26 -6.89 -35.49
CA VAL A 172 48.34 -6.58 -34.52
C VAL A 172 48.56 -5.07 -34.38
N VAL A 173 48.85 -4.55 -33.17
CA VAL A 173 49.93 -3.55 -32.91
C VAL A 173 50.53 -3.79 -31.50
N SER A 174 51.86 -3.59 -31.38
CA SER A 174 52.76 -3.66 -30.20
C SER A 174 52.51 -2.55 -29.14
N SER A 175 53.05 -2.56 -27.91
CA SER A 175 54.46 -2.86 -27.52
C SER A 175 54.73 -3.10 -26.01
N THR A 176 55.91 -3.66 -25.77
CA THR A 176 56.61 -4.20 -24.58
C THR A 176 57.33 -3.15 -23.68
N PRO A 177 58.12 -3.51 -22.61
CA PRO A 177 57.92 -4.44 -21.46
C PRO A 177 58.57 -3.91 -20.12
N VAL A 178 59.13 -4.82 -19.29
CA VAL A 178 60.09 -4.68 -18.15
C VAL A 178 59.45 -4.66 -16.73
N MET A 179 59.93 -5.34 -15.68
CA MET A 179 60.64 -6.63 -15.38
C MET A 179 61.15 -6.57 -13.90
N GLY A 180 61.40 -7.72 -13.26
CA GLY A 180 62.11 -7.84 -11.97
C GLY A 180 61.21 -8.29 -10.80
N ALA A 181 61.23 -9.50 -10.22
CA ALA A 181 62.20 -10.60 -10.05
C ALA A 181 63.12 -10.51 -8.79
N GLY A 182 63.04 -11.52 -7.91
CA GLY A 182 63.88 -11.75 -6.71
C GLY A 182 63.05 -12.11 -5.46
N ARG A 183 62.84 -13.38 -5.08
CA ARG A 183 63.74 -14.43 -4.51
C ARG A 183 63.56 -14.61 -2.98
N SER A 184 63.08 -15.81 -2.60
CA SER A 184 63.57 -16.66 -1.48
C SER A 184 63.31 -16.21 -0.01
N SER A 185 63.11 -17.08 1.00
CA SER A 185 63.02 -18.56 1.08
C SER A 185 62.40 -19.07 2.40
N VAL A 186 61.70 -20.21 2.34
CA VAL A 186 61.46 -21.30 3.33
C VAL A 186 62.04 -21.18 4.77
N THR A 187 61.18 -21.31 5.81
CA THR A 187 61.23 -22.40 6.84
C THR A 187 60.04 -22.45 7.84
N GLN A 188 59.43 -23.64 7.93
CA GLN A 188 58.87 -24.38 9.10
C GLN A 188 57.95 -23.76 10.19
N ILE A 189 56.70 -24.26 10.20
CA ILE A 189 55.97 -24.97 11.29
C ILE A 189 56.10 -24.48 12.76
N ALA A 190 54.99 -24.04 13.37
CA ALA A 190 54.41 -24.59 14.62
C ALA A 190 53.09 -23.89 15.05
N ASP A 191 52.26 -24.57 15.84
CA ASP A 191 50.94 -24.12 16.30
C ASP A 191 50.93 -22.83 17.15
N SER A 192 49.91 -21.98 16.93
CA SER A 192 49.27 -21.24 18.02
C SER A 192 47.87 -20.74 17.64
N ALA A 193 46.86 -21.14 18.42
CA ALA A 193 45.48 -20.72 18.20
C ALA A 193 45.24 -19.27 18.68
N ARG A 194 44.79 -18.38 17.78
CA ARG A 194 44.25 -17.04 18.11
C ARG A 194 43.46 -16.44 16.93
N PRO A 195 42.62 -15.41 17.16
CA PRO A 195 41.24 -15.62 17.57
C PRO A 195 40.23 -15.22 16.47
N LEU A 196 38.97 -15.66 16.63
CA LEU A 196 37.83 -15.17 15.84
C LEU A 196 37.75 -13.63 15.88
N PRO A 197 37.55 -12.94 14.74
CA PRO A 197 37.27 -11.51 14.74
C PRO A 197 35.93 -11.24 15.41
N SER A 198 35.96 -10.62 16.59
CA SER A 198 34.78 -10.14 17.30
C SER A 198 34.22 -8.87 16.63
N SER A 199 33.63 -9.01 15.44
CA SER A 199 32.92 -7.93 14.74
C SER A 199 31.41 -8.00 14.98
N SER A 200 31.01 -8.01 16.26
CA SER A 200 29.61 -7.77 16.65
C SER A 200 29.22 -6.28 16.52
N GLN A 201 29.56 -5.65 15.39
CA GLN A 201 28.86 -4.45 14.95
C GLN A 201 27.52 -4.89 14.39
N GLY A 202 26.46 -4.76 15.19
CA GLY A 202 25.11 -5.14 14.80
C GLY A 202 24.72 -4.41 13.52
N LYS A 203 24.33 -5.16 12.48
CA LYS A 203 23.89 -4.62 11.18
C LYS A 203 22.80 -3.57 11.41
N GLN A 204 23.11 -2.30 11.16
CA GLN A 204 22.14 -1.22 11.35
C GLN A 204 21.00 -1.36 10.33
N LEU A 205 19.77 -1.21 10.80
CA LEU A 205 18.58 -1.25 9.95
C LEU A 205 18.33 0.17 9.44
N HIS A 206 18.56 0.38 8.14
CA HIS A 206 18.34 1.65 7.46
C HIS A 206 16.93 1.72 6.86
N ARG A 207 16.33 2.91 6.86
CA ARG A 207 15.14 3.24 6.07
C ARG A 207 15.52 3.17 4.61
N GLY A 208 14.77 2.42 3.80
CA GLY A 208 14.96 2.40 2.35
C GLY A 208 14.80 3.81 1.77
N SER A 209 15.87 4.35 1.18
CA SER A 209 15.89 5.69 0.61
C SER A 209 15.31 5.70 -0.81
N SER A 210 14.59 6.77 -1.14
CA SER A 210 14.36 7.15 -2.53
C SER A 210 15.51 8.05 -2.94
N VAL A 211 16.19 7.74 -4.05
CA VAL A 211 17.38 8.45 -4.54
C VAL A 211 17.15 9.97 -4.70
N HIS A 212 15.90 10.41 -4.85
CA HIS A 212 15.50 11.81 -5.02
C HIS A 212 15.02 12.51 -3.73
N LEU A 213 14.68 11.78 -2.67
CA LEU A 213 14.08 12.38 -1.46
C LEU A 213 15.11 12.59 -0.37
N VAL A 214 15.35 13.86 -0.03
CA VAL A 214 16.14 14.23 1.15
C VAL A 214 15.34 13.87 2.40
N VAL A 215 15.88 12.94 3.19
CA VAL A 215 15.28 12.54 4.48
C VAL A 215 15.62 13.60 5.53
N SER A 216 14.61 14.23 6.13
CA SER A 216 14.81 14.94 7.39
C SER A 216 14.75 13.94 8.55
N GLY A 217 15.72 13.99 9.46
CA GLY A 217 15.83 13.06 10.60
C GLY A 217 16.90 11.98 10.44
N GLN A 218 16.77 10.87 11.19
CA GLN A 218 17.73 9.77 11.20
C GLN A 218 17.45 8.74 10.11
N GLU A 219 18.47 8.30 9.39
CA GLU A 219 18.36 7.25 8.36
C GLU A 219 18.11 5.86 8.92
N SER A 220 18.52 5.59 10.17
CA SER A 220 18.30 4.30 10.84
C SER A 220 17.02 4.28 11.68
N TYR A 221 16.52 3.07 11.97
CA TYR A 221 15.38 2.87 12.87
C TYR A 221 15.79 2.91 14.33
N SER A 222 15.06 3.68 15.15
CA SER A 222 15.19 3.68 16.60
C SER A 222 14.66 2.39 17.24
N GLU A 223 15.03 2.11 18.49
CA GLU A 223 14.51 0.95 19.24
C GLU A 223 12.99 1.00 19.50
N GLU A 224 12.40 2.21 19.55
CA GLU A 224 10.93 2.38 19.60
C GLU A 224 10.30 1.89 18.29
N GLU A 225 10.87 2.30 17.15
CA GLU A 225 10.39 1.91 15.82
C GLU A 225 10.58 0.43 15.53
N LYS A 226 11.73 -0.15 15.89
CA LYS A 226 11.96 -1.60 15.73
C LYS A 226 10.92 -2.41 16.49
N ARG A 227 10.59 -2.01 17.73
CA ARG A 227 9.52 -2.63 18.52
C ARG A 227 8.14 -2.48 17.87
N VAL A 228 7.79 -1.29 17.39
CA VAL A 228 6.53 -1.06 16.67
C VAL A 228 6.45 -1.92 15.40
N LEU A 229 7.48 -1.92 14.57
CA LEU A 229 7.53 -2.65 13.32
C LEU A 229 7.48 -4.17 13.53
N LEU A 230 8.15 -4.68 14.58
CA LEU A 230 8.08 -6.08 15.00
C LEU A 230 6.67 -6.46 15.44
N SER A 231 6.07 -5.70 16.36
CA SER A 231 4.69 -5.93 16.83
C SER A 231 3.68 -5.92 15.68
N THR A 232 3.86 -5.06 14.66
CA THR A 232 2.98 -5.00 13.48
C THR A 232 3.47 -5.77 12.26
N SER A 233 4.40 -6.72 12.47
CA SER A 233 4.77 -7.74 11.47
C SER A 233 3.84 -8.94 11.49
N LEU A 234 3.21 -9.26 12.63
CA LEU A 234 2.19 -10.30 12.72
C LEU A 234 0.84 -9.72 12.25
N ILE A 235 0.37 -10.15 11.08
CA ILE A 235 -0.89 -9.71 10.49
C ILE A 235 -1.71 -10.98 10.20
N ASN A 236 -2.93 -11.07 10.73
CA ASN A 236 -3.80 -12.24 10.62
C ASN A 236 -3.13 -13.56 11.07
N GLY A 237 -2.23 -13.48 12.06
CA GLY A 237 -1.44 -14.61 12.55
C GLY A 237 -0.24 -15.01 11.67
N VAL A 238 -0.02 -14.33 10.53
CA VAL A 238 1.10 -14.58 9.61
C VAL A 238 2.15 -13.47 9.74
N GLU A 239 3.42 -13.84 9.69
CA GLU A 239 4.54 -12.91 9.83
C GLU A 239 4.97 -12.31 8.48
N TYR A 240 4.90 -10.98 8.38
CA TYR A 240 5.37 -10.18 7.24
C TYR A 240 6.40 -9.16 7.72
N VAL A 241 7.67 -9.55 7.81
CA VAL A 241 8.75 -8.64 8.24
C VAL A 241 8.99 -7.50 7.23
N PRO A 242 9.51 -6.33 7.66
CA PRO A 242 9.99 -5.30 6.76
C PRO A 242 11.00 -5.84 5.74
N PHE A 243 10.88 -5.39 4.48
CA PHE A 243 11.80 -5.77 3.41
C PHE A 243 13.15 -5.06 3.61
N MET A 244 14.23 -5.82 3.61
CA MET A 244 15.60 -5.38 3.87
C MET A 244 16.54 -5.81 2.74
N ASN A 245 17.70 -5.17 2.61
CA ASN A 245 18.67 -5.51 1.55
C ASN A 245 19.17 -6.97 1.61
N VAL A 246 19.13 -7.61 2.79
CA VAL A 246 19.45 -9.04 2.94
C VAL A 246 18.45 -9.96 2.22
N ASP A 247 17.21 -9.51 2.03
CA ASP A 247 16.17 -10.28 1.30
C ASP A 247 16.43 -10.32 -0.21
N LEU A 248 17.36 -9.53 -0.73
CA LEU A 248 17.83 -9.65 -2.12
C LEU A 248 18.59 -10.96 -2.36
N GLY A 249 19.14 -11.57 -1.30
CA GLY A 249 19.75 -12.91 -1.32
C GLY A 249 18.80 -14.04 -0.86
N GLU A 250 17.48 -13.81 -0.91
CA GLU A 250 16.49 -14.85 -0.58
C GLU A 250 16.61 -16.04 -1.54
N ARG A 251 16.73 -17.26 -1.01
CA ARG A 251 16.92 -18.48 -1.83
C ARG A 251 15.62 -18.92 -2.49
N PHE A 252 15.60 -19.06 -3.81
CA PHE A 252 14.43 -19.52 -4.58
C PHE A 252 14.49 -20.98 -5.05
N ARG A 253 15.68 -21.61 -5.00
CA ARG A 253 15.96 -23.01 -5.40
C ARG A 253 15.84 -24.03 -4.25
N TYR A 254 15.07 -25.10 -4.44
CA TYR A 254 14.76 -26.15 -3.44
C TYR A 254 14.73 -27.56 -4.07
N PRO A 255 15.09 -28.64 -3.34
CA PRO A 255 15.01 -30.01 -3.87
C PRO A 255 13.60 -30.49 -4.23
N VAL A 256 12.58 -29.91 -3.59
CA VAL A 256 11.16 -30.20 -3.80
C VAL A 256 10.45 -28.85 -4.03
N PRO A 257 9.44 -28.73 -4.90
CA PRO A 257 8.68 -27.50 -5.08
C PRO A 257 8.20 -26.92 -3.75
N PHE A 258 8.51 -25.64 -3.53
CA PHE A 258 8.19 -24.90 -2.32
C PHE A 258 6.67 -24.86 -2.11
N SER A 259 6.23 -25.29 -0.94
CA SER A 259 4.86 -25.13 -0.47
C SER A 259 4.84 -24.10 0.66
N ASP A 260 3.84 -23.24 0.65
CA ASP A 260 3.69 -22.19 1.65
C ASP A 260 3.42 -22.80 3.04
N LYS A 261 4.20 -22.38 4.04
CA LYS A 261 4.07 -22.87 5.43
C LYS A 261 2.70 -22.56 6.03
N ASP A 262 2.06 -21.49 5.54
CA ASP A 262 0.77 -21.01 6.03
C ASP A 262 -0.41 -21.73 5.33
N GLY A 263 -0.12 -22.61 4.35
CA GLY A 263 -1.09 -23.41 3.62
C GLY A 263 -1.82 -22.68 2.48
N PRO A 264 -2.79 -23.35 1.83
CA PRO A 264 -3.59 -22.76 0.75
C PRO A 264 -4.52 -21.66 1.28
N LEU A 265 -4.73 -20.62 0.45
CA LEU A 265 -5.62 -19.50 0.82
C LEU A 265 -7.07 -19.94 1.04
N ARG A 266 -7.74 -19.27 1.98
CA ARG A 266 -9.16 -19.47 2.26
C ARG A 266 -10.01 -18.99 1.07
N LEU A 267 -10.62 -19.95 0.37
CA LEU A 267 -11.57 -19.69 -0.71
C LEU A 267 -12.86 -19.05 -0.19
N SER A 268 -13.38 -18.05 -0.92
CA SER A 268 -14.67 -17.44 -0.64
C SER A 268 -15.84 -18.39 -0.93
N PRO A 269 -17.06 -18.12 -0.41
CA PRO A 269 -18.25 -18.93 -0.68
C PRO A 269 -18.57 -19.13 -2.17
N LYS A 270 -18.20 -18.18 -3.05
CA LYS A 270 -18.40 -18.34 -4.51
C LYS A 270 -17.32 -19.24 -5.13
N GLN A 271 -16.05 -19.07 -4.76
CA GLN A 271 -14.95 -19.94 -5.19
C GLN A 271 -15.21 -21.40 -4.79
N LYS A 272 -15.60 -21.64 -3.53
CA LYS A 272 -15.88 -22.99 -3.01
C LYS A 272 -16.93 -23.77 -3.82
N LYS A 273 -17.89 -23.09 -4.46
CA LYS A 273 -18.93 -23.72 -5.29
C LYS A 273 -18.44 -24.18 -6.67
N ALA A 274 -17.36 -23.61 -7.17
CA ALA A 274 -16.77 -23.95 -8.47
C ALA A 274 -15.48 -24.77 -8.33
N PHE A 275 -14.87 -24.78 -7.14
CA PHE A 275 -13.53 -25.32 -6.88
C PHE A 275 -13.43 -26.83 -7.06
N SER A 276 -12.43 -27.23 -7.86
CA SER A 276 -12.05 -28.62 -8.11
C SER A 276 -10.80 -29.00 -7.35
N ARG A 277 -9.70 -28.26 -7.54
CA ARG A 277 -8.38 -28.59 -6.97
C ARG A 277 -7.44 -27.39 -6.94
N TRP A 278 -6.39 -27.48 -6.14
CA TRP A 278 -5.20 -26.65 -6.31
C TRP A 278 -4.31 -27.26 -7.40
N ALA A 279 -3.62 -26.41 -8.17
CA ALA A 279 -2.70 -26.81 -9.24
C ALA A 279 -1.55 -25.81 -9.36
N ARG A 280 -0.36 -26.27 -9.74
CA ARG A 280 0.78 -25.40 -10.09
C ARG A 280 0.80 -25.04 -11.58
N PRO A 281 1.51 -23.97 -12.00
CA PRO A 281 1.49 -23.47 -13.37
C PRO A 281 1.88 -24.50 -14.43
N ASP A 282 2.83 -25.39 -14.12
CA ASP A 282 3.33 -26.48 -14.97
C ASP A 282 2.34 -27.63 -15.15
N GLU A 283 1.29 -27.70 -14.32
CA GLU A 283 0.15 -28.60 -14.49
C GLU A 283 -0.98 -28.00 -15.36
N ILE A 284 -1.00 -26.67 -15.50
CA ILE A 284 -2.05 -25.91 -16.21
C ILE A 284 -1.58 -25.53 -17.62
N HIS A 285 -0.28 -25.26 -17.77
CA HIS A 285 0.33 -24.74 -18.98
C HIS A 285 1.66 -25.45 -19.26
N SER A 286 1.91 -25.74 -20.54
CA SER A 286 3.16 -26.38 -21.00
C SER A 286 4.38 -25.45 -20.94
N GLU A 287 4.16 -24.14 -21.02
CA GLU A 287 5.19 -23.09 -20.97
C GLU A 287 4.75 -21.97 -20.01
N PRO A 288 4.84 -22.19 -18.68
CA PRO A 288 4.58 -21.15 -17.69
C PRO A 288 5.68 -20.08 -17.71
N ARG A 289 5.29 -18.81 -17.48
CA ARG A 289 6.16 -17.63 -17.47
C ARG A 289 5.64 -16.59 -16.50
N MET A 290 6.52 -15.83 -15.86
CA MET A 290 6.09 -14.78 -14.93
C MET A 290 5.40 -13.62 -15.67
N VAL A 291 6.05 -13.08 -16.70
CA VAL A 291 5.54 -12.02 -17.59
C VAL A 291 5.74 -12.45 -19.04
N ALA A 292 4.85 -12.02 -19.94
CA ALA A 292 5.03 -12.20 -21.38
C ALA A 292 6.16 -11.28 -21.92
N LEU A 293 7.00 -11.85 -22.80
CA LEU A 293 7.98 -11.08 -23.56
C LEU A 293 7.31 -10.47 -24.80
N ARG A 294 7.54 -9.18 -25.07
CA ARG A 294 7.05 -8.49 -26.29
C ARG A 294 8.06 -7.45 -26.77
N GLY A 295 8.25 -7.38 -28.10
CA GLY A 295 9.08 -6.36 -28.76
C GLY A 295 10.46 -6.85 -29.19
N LYS A 296 11.25 -5.98 -29.84
CA LYS A 296 12.66 -6.27 -30.16
C LYS A 296 13.50 -6.18 -28.88
N GLY A 297 13.94 -7.32 -28.34
CA GLY A 297 14.93 -7.38 -27.25
C GLY A 297 14.56 -8.19 -26.00
N ASP A 298 13.48 -8.98 -26.03
CA ASP A 298 13.09 -9.90 -24.94
C ASP A 298 12.96 -9.27 -23.55
N THR A 299 12.35 -8.07 -23.49
CA THR A 299 12.01 -7.40 -22.22
C THR A 299 10.65 -7.90 -21.69
N ALA A 300 10.58 -8.14 -20.38
CA ALA A 300 9.33 -8.42 -19.67
C ALA A 300 8.37 -7.22 -19.74
N LEU A 301 7.15 -7.42 -20.25
CA LEU A 301 6.21 -6.33 -20.52
C LEU A 301 4.79 -6.67 -20.02
N VAL A 302 4.40 -6.07 -18.90
CA VAL A 302 3.04 -6.18 -18.34
C VAL A 302 2.03 -5.40 -19.20
N ASP A 303 0.85 -6.00 -19.45
CA ASP A 303 -0.18 -5.41 -20.32
C ASP A 303 -1.52 -5.28 -19.57
N CYS A 304 -2.01 -4.05 -19.42
CA CYS A 304 -3.30 -3.79 -18.77
C CYS A 304 -4.50 -4.44 -19.48
N PHE A 305 -4.38 -4.72 -20.78
CA PHE A 305 -5.46 -5.35 -21.56
C PHE A 305 -5.52 -6.87 -21.40
N SER A 306 -4.44 -7.52 -20.93
CA SER A 306 -4.47 -8.97 -20.67
C SER A 306 -5.12 -9.33 -19.34
N ILE A 307 -5.27 -8.36 -18.43
CA ILE A 307 -5.83 -8.57 -17.09
C ILE A 307 -7.32 -8.93 -17.17
N LYS A 308 -7.70 -10.02 -16.49
CA LYS A 308 -9.09 -10.45 -16.34
C LYS A 308 -9.39 -10.88 -14.91
N GLN A 309 -10.32 -10.17 -14.27
CA GLN A 309 -10.93 -10.58 -13.00
C GLN A 309 -11.91 -11.76 -13.22
N THR A 310 -12.03 -12.62 -12.21
CA THR A 310 -12.90 -13.80 -12.21
C THR A 310 -13.92 -13.76 -11.07
N VAL A 311 -14.49 -14.92 -10.71
CA VAL A 311 -15.64 -15.10 -9.81
C VAL A 311 -15.45 -14.40 -8.46
N VAL A 312 -14.22 -14.28 -7.97
CA VAL A 312 -13.90 -13.56 -6.74
C VAL A 312 -12.52 -12.92 -6.82
N SER A 313 -12.49 -11.60 -6.94
CA SER A 313 -11.32 -10.78 -6.60
C SER A 313 -11.73 -9.35 -6.29
N ASP A 314 -10.87 -8.64 -5.56
CA ASP A 314 -11.04 -7.22 -5.25
C ASP A 314 -10.88 -6.40 -6.54
N CYS A 315 -11.98 -5.80 -7.01
CA CYS A 315 -11.98 -4.99 -8.23
C CYS A 315 -11.05 -3.78 -8.13
N SER A 316 -10.87 -3.21 -6.93
CA SER A 316 -9.99 -2.06 -6.69
C SER A 316 -8.51 -2.45 -6.82
N PHE A 317 -8.16 -3.66 -6.36
CA PHE A 317 -6.85 -4.26 -6.58
C PHE A 317 -6.58 -4.54 -8.07
N VAL A 318 -7.52 -5.17 -8.78
CA VAL A 318 -7.34 -5.47 -10.21
C VAL A 318 -7.31 -4.20 -11.07
N ALA A 319 -8.12 -3.18 -10.75
CA ALA A 319 -8.02 -1.85 -11.36
C ALA A 319 -6.66 -1.19 -11.09
N SER A 320 -6.12 -1.34 -9.88
CA SER A 320 -4.78 -0.85 -9.50
C SER A 320 -3.65 -1.52 -10.30
N LEU A 321 -3.75 -2.84 -10.55
CA LEU A 321 -2.82 -3.55 -11.44
C LEU A 321 -2.92 -3.04 -12.89
N ALA A 322 -4.12 -2.74 -13.38
CA ALA A 322 -4.31 -2.23 -14.75
C ALA A 322 -3.68 -0.85 -14.95
N VAL A 323 -3.84 0.10 -14.01
CA VAL A 323 -3.19 1.40 -14.10
C VAL A 323 -1.67 1.31 -13.90
N GLY A 324 -1.21 0.42 -13.02
CA GLY A 324 0.23 0.14 -12.83
C GLY A 324 0.91 -0.41 -14.08
N ALA A 325 0.28 -1.40 -14.74
CA ALA A 325 0.82 -2.00 -15.96
C ALA A 325 0.84 -1.00 -17.13
N LEU A 326 -0.21 -0.17 -17.25
CA LEU A 326 -0.23 0.91 -18.24
C LEU A 326 0.88 1.94 -17.97
N TYR A 327 1.16 2.25 -16.71
CA TYR A 327 2.21 3.20 -16.32
C TYR A 327 3.61 2.69 -16.69
N GLU A 328 3.93 1.42 -16.41
CA GLU A 328 5.22 0.84 -16.82
C GLU A 328 5.43 1.00 -18.32
N ARG A 329 4.42 0.62 -19.11
CA ARG A 329 4.46 0.68 -20.57
C ARG A 329 4.59 2.11 -21.10
N ARG A 330 3.91 3.08 -20.49
CA ARG A 330 3.90 4.49 -20.96
C ARG A 330 5.14 5.29 -20.56
N PHE A 331 5.73 5.00 -19.40
CA PHE A 331 6.79 5.83 -18.81
C PHE A 331 8.11 5.10 -18.58
N GLY A 332 8.22 3.80 -18.90
CA GLY A 332 9.44 3.00 -18.74
C GLY A 332 9.83 2.73 -17.29
N LYS A 333 8.94 2.97 -16.33
CA LYS A 333 9.21 2.88 -14.89
C LYS A 333 8.60 1.62 -14.28
N ARG A 334 9.45 0.73 -13.76
CA ARG A 334 9.07 -0.55 -13.14
C ARG A 334 8.42 -0.34 -11.76
N LEU A 335 7.09 -0.43 -11.69
CA LEU A 335 6.26 -0.40 -10.46
C LEU A 335 5.86 -1.81 -10.00
N ILE A 336 5.34 -2.62 -10.92
CA ILE A 336 4.91 -4.02 -10.78
C ILE A 336 6.13 -4.94 -10.93
N THR A 337 6.91 -4.79 -11.99
CA THR A 337 8.02 -5.71 -12.30
C THR A 337 9.17 -5.60 -11.28
N ASN A 338 9.29 -4.47 -10.56
CA ASN A 338 10.28 -4.24 -9.50
C ASN A 338 9.88 -4.76 -8.10
N ILE A 339 8.66 -5.26 -7.94
CA ILE A 339 8.18 -5.85 -6.67
C ILE A 339 8.06 -7.38 -6.71
N LEU A 340 8.32 -8.00 -7.85
CA LEU A 340 8.24 -9.45 -8.08
C LEU A 340 9.64 -10.10 -8.09
N TYR A 341 9.78 -11.26 -7.44
CA TYR A 341 11.02 -12.03 -7.33
C TYR A 341 10.71 -13.55 -7.43
N PRO A 342 11.62 -14.39 -7.97
CA PRO A 342 12.99 -14.08 -8.39
C PRO A 342 13.09 -13.21 -9.65
N ARG A 343 14.28 -12.66 -9.89
CA ARG A 343 14.62 -11.81 -11.04
C ARG A 343 15.96 -12.25 -11.62
N ASN A 344 16.11 -12.11 -12.94
CA ASN A 344 17.39 -12.33 -13.62
C ASN A 344 18.37 -11.16 -13.43
N GLY A 345 19.59 -11.26 -13.97
CA GLY A 345 20.61 -10.21 -13.97
C GLY A 345 20.16 -8.87 -14.58
N LYS A 346 19.15 -8.85 -15.46
CA LYS A 346 18.51 -7.63 -16.01
C LYS A 346 17.45 -7.01 -15.07
N GLY A 347 17.22 -7.62 -13.90
CA GLY A 347 16.20 -7.21 -12.94
C GLY A 347 14.76 -7.43 -13.44
N ASP A 348 14.56 -8.31 -14.42
CA ASP A 348 13.24 -8.72 -14.92
C ASP A 348 12.73 -9.92 -14.11
N PRO A 349 11.44 -9.97 -13.71
CA PRO A 349 10.90 -11.08 -12.93
C PRO A 349 10.73 -12.34 -13.79
N ILE A 350 11.22 -13.48 -13.27
CA ILE A 350 11.28 -14.75 -13.99
C ILE A 350 10.37 -15.81 -13.38
N TYR A 351 10.00 -16.82 -14.17
CA TYR A 351 9.31 -18.01 -13.66
C TYR A 351 10.28 -18.88 -12.87
N ASN A 352 9.84 -19.34 -11.70
CA ASN A 352 10.56 -20.25 -10.83
C ASN A 352 9.89 -21.65 -10.86
N PRO A 353 10.51 -22.68 -11.46
CA PRO A 353 9.99 -24.05 -11.47
C PRO A 353 10.08 -24.76 -10.10
N PHE A 354 10.73 -24.13 -9.11
CA PHE A 354 10.69 -24.54 -7.71
C PHE A 354 9.51 -23.91 -6.94
N GLY A 355 8.67 -23.10 -7.60
CA GLY A 355 7.35 -22.69 -7.09
C GLY A 355 7.36 -21.70 -5.92
N LYS A 356 8.49 -21.09 -5.57
CA LYS A 356 8.59 -20.01 -4.56
C LYS A 356 8.66 -18.65 -5.21
N TYR A 357 7.90 -17.69 -4.68
CA TYR A 357 7.95 -16.28 -5.09
C TYR A 357 7.97 -15.35 -3.88
N MET A 358 8.58 -14.19 -4.06
CA MET A 358 8.54 -13.10 -3.07
C MET A 358 7.95 -11.86 -3.73
N VAL A 359 7.00 -11.23 -3.03
CA VAL A 359 6.37 -9.98 -3.42
C VAL A 359 6.67 -8.91 -2.38
N LYS A 360 7.12 -7.74 -2.83
CA LYS A 360 7.40 -6.58 -1.97
C LYS A 360 6.18 -5.64 -1.94
N LEU A 361 5.35 -5.77 -0.90
CA LEU A 361 4.13 -4.95 -0.72
C LEU A 361 4.36 -3.84 0.32
N HIS A 362 3.75 -2.68 0.13
CA HIS A 362 3.84 -1.56 1.08
C HIS A 362 2.69 -1.61 2.08
N ILE A 363 2.95 -2.13 3.29
CA ILE A 363 1.95 -2.49 4.30
C ILE A 363 2.33 -1.83 5.62
N ASN A 364 1.37 -1.23 6.33
CA ASN A 364 1.62 -0.56 7.61
C ASN A 364 2.75 0.49 7.53
N GLY A 365 2.75 1.29 6.45
CA GLY A 365 3.65 2.44 6.25
C GLY A 365 5.08 2.11 5.78
N ILE A 366 5.39 0.84 5.50
CA ILE A 366 6.73 0.35 5.14
C ILE A 366 6.64 -0.78 4.08
N PRO A 367 7.64 -0.95 3.18
CA PRO A 367 7.77 -2.16 2.38
C PRO A 367 7.98 -3.40 3.27
N ARG A 368 7.21 -4.47 3.05
CA ARG A 368 7.29 -5.76 3.73
C ARG A 368 7.44 -6.89 2.69
N LYS A 369 8.12 -7.97 3.07
CA LYS A 369 8.26 -9.14 2.20
C LYS A 369 7.09 -10.10 2.40
N VAL A 370 6.52 -10.58 1.30
CA VAL A 370 5.44 -11.56 1.27
C VAL A 370 5.90 -12.75 0.46
N ILE A 371 6.14 -13.87 1.13
CA ILE A 371 6.47 -15.15 0.47
C ILE A 371 5.17 -15.88 0.15
N VAL A 372 5.05 -16.38 -1.07
CA VAL A 372 3.96 -17.25 -1.54
C VAL A 372 4.52 -18.40 -2.37
N ASP A 373 3.79 -19.52 -2.40
CA ASP A 373 3.95 -20.52 -3.46
C ASP A 373 3.05 -20.23 -4.68
N ASP A 374 3.24 -20.93 -5.79
CA ASP A 374 2.44 -20.80 -7.02
C ASP A 374 1.25 -21.75 -7.19
N THR A 375 0.79 -22.42 -6.13
CA THR A 375 -0.48 -23.17 -6.20
C THR A 375 -1.66 -22.21 -6.41
N LEU A 376 -2.45 -22.44 -7.46
CA LEU A 376 -3.62 -21.63 -7.82
C LEU A 376 -4.91 -22.48 -7.76
N PRO A 377 -6.08 -21.87 -7.45
CA PRO A 377 -7.34 -22.60 -7.36
C PRO A 377 -7.95 -22.78 -8.75
N LEU A 378 -8.20 -24.02 -9.14
CA LEU A 378 -8.90 -24.37 -10.38
C LEU A 378 -10.36 -24.75 -10.12
N GLY A 379 -11.21 -24.40 -11.09
CA GLY A 379 -12.59 -24.82 -11.14
C GLY A 379 -12.82 -26.18 -11.83
N HIS A 380 -14.06 -26.65 -11.82
CA HIS A 380 -14.46 -27.94 -12.39
C HIS A 380 -14.26 -28.04 -13.92
N HIS A 381 -14.05 -26.92 -14.62
CA HIS A 381 -13.81 -26.88 -16.07
C HIS A 381 -12.34 -26.53 -16.42
N GLY A 382 -11.44 -26.55 -15.43
CA GLY A 382 -10.03 -26.21 -15.59
C GLY A 382 -9.73 -24.71 -15.65
N GLU A 383 -10.71 -23.88 -15.32
CA GLU A 383 -10.60 -22.43 -15.25
C GLU A 383 -9.94 -21.96 -13.95
N LEU A 384 -9.18 -20.85 -14.00
CA LEU A 384 -8.64 -20.21 -12.80
C LEU A 384 -9.75 -19.48 -12.03
N LEU A 385 -9.84 -19.74 -10.72
CA LEU A 385 -10.78 -19.08 -9.80
C LEU A 385 -10.16 -17.87 -9.06
N CYS A 386 -9.05 -17.37 -9.61
CA CYS A 386 -8.29 -16.20 -9.21
C CYS A 386 -8.21 -15.24 -10.41
N SER A 387 -7.75 -14.00 -10.26
CA SER A 387 -7.50 -13.12 -11.41
C SER A 387 -6.33 -13.66 -12.25
N TYR A 388 -6.40 -13.54 -13.58
CA TYR A 388 -5.42 -14.14 -14.49
C TYR A 388 -5.16 -13.28 -15.73
N SER A 389 -4.14 -13.67 -16.51
CA SER A 389 -3.82 -13.06 -17.80
C SER A 389 -4.41 -13.83 -18.97
N THR A 390 -5.01 -13.14 -19.93
CA THR A 390 -5.42 -13.74 -21.22
C THR A 390 -4.22 -14.16 -22.08
N ASN A 391 -2.99 -13.70 -21.77
CA ASN A 391 -1.78 -14.27 -22.34
C ASN A 391 -1.52 -15.65 -21.72
N ARG A 392 -1.61 -16.71 -22.52
CA ARG A 392 -1.36 -18.10 -22.08
C ARG A 392 -0.04 -18.23 -21.32
N GLY A 393 -0.04 -18.90 -20.17
CA GLY A 393 1.15 -19.15 -19.36
C GLY A 393 1.60 -18.01 -18.44
N GLU A 394 1.01 -16.81 -18.51
CA GLU A 394 1.47 -15.63 -17.77
C GLU A 394 0.89 -15.53 -16.34
N LEU A 395 1.77 -15.37 -15.33
CA LEU A 395 1.44 -15.61 -13.92
C LEU A 395 1.41 -14.38 -13.01
N TRP A 396 2.02 -13.25 -13.40
CA TRP A 396 2.25 -12.12 -12.49
C TRP A 396 0.98 -11.61 -11.78
N ILE A 397 -0.17 -11.62 -12.47
CA ILE A 397 -1.46 -11.19 -11.91
C ILE A 397 -1.87 -12.10 -10.75
N SER A 398 -1.86 -13.41 -10.97
CA SER A 398 -2.30 -14.41 -10.00
C SER A 398 -1.35 -14.50 -8.80
N VAL A 399 -0.05 -14.31 -9.02
CA VAL A 399 0.96 -14.27 -7.95
C VAL A 399 0.84 -13.01 -7.09
N LEU A 400 0.65 -11.83 -7.69
CA LEU A 400 0.40 -10.59 -6.94
C LEU A 400 -0.91 -10.64 -6.16
N GLU A 401 -1.98 -11.14 -6.78
CA GLU A 401 -3.26 -11.33 -6.11
C GLU A 401 -3.11 -12.28 -4.93
N LYS A 402 -2.47 -13.43 -5.10
CA LYS A 402 -2.22 -14.38 -4.01
C LYS A 402 -1.45 -13.73 -2.87
N ALA A 403 -0.41 -12.96 -3.15
CA ALA A 403 0.35 -12.25 -2.11
C ALA A 403 -0.50 -11.20 -1.36
N TYR A 404 -1.32 -10.43 -2.08
CA TYR A 404 -2.23 -9.45 -1.48
C TYR A 404 -3.33 -10.13 -0.64
N MET A 405 -3.99 -11.16 -1.18
CA MET A 405 -5.02 -11.95 -0.48
C MET A 405 -4.46 -12.69 0.75
N LYS A 406 -3.19 -13.12 0.72
CA LYS A 406 -2.51 -13.73 1.88
C LYS A 406 -2.41 -12.73 3.05
N VAL A 407 -1.96 -11.51 2.78
CA VAL A 407 -1.88 -10.42 3.76
C VAL A 407 -3.27 -10.06 4.29
N MET A 408 -4.24 -9.92 3.38
CA MET A 408 -5.60 -9.48 3.70
C MET A 408 -6.51 -10.59 4.26
N GLY A 409 -6.00 -11.82 4.46
CA GLY A 409 -6.70 -12.91 5.17
C GLY A 409 -7.71 -13.71 4.34
N GLY A 410 -7.80 -13.49 3.02
CA GLY A 410 -8.72 -14.19 2.12
C GLY A 410 -9.33 -13.29 1.05
N TYR A 411 -10.41 -13.73 0.42
CA TYR A 411 -11.07 -13.10 -0.73
C TYR A 411 -12.40 -12.39 -0.38
N ASP A 412 -12.51 -11.70 0.76
CA ASP A 412 -13.81 -11.24 1.33
C ASP A 412 -13.75 -9.81 1.92
N PHE A 413 -14.27 -8.81 1.18
CA PHE A 413 -14.09 -7.37 1.47
C PHE A 413 -15.34 -6.50 1.17
N PRO A 414 -15.68 -5.52 2.04
CA PRO A 414 -16.63 -4.43 1.77
C PRO A 414 -15.94 -3.07 1.50
N VAL A 415 -16.63 -2.14 0.82
CA VAL A 415 -16.12 -0.78 0.46
C VAL A 415 -17.24 0.26 0.65
N ARG A 416 -16.95 1.47 1.18
CA ARG A 416 -17.91 2.59 1.27
C ARG A 416 -17.28 4.01 1.22
N VAL A 417 -18.18 5.00 1.11
CA VAL A 417 -18.06 6.42 0.69
C VAL A 417 -18.55 7.35 1.84
N GLY A 418 -18.24 8.65 1.98
CA GLY A 418 -17.45 9.64 1.22
C GLY A 418 -17.61 11.05 1.87
N ASP A 419 -17.23 12.16 1.20
CA ASP A 419 -17.41 13.54 1.74
C ASP A 419 -17.48 14.65 0.66
N SER A 420 -18.01 15.84 1.00
CA SER A 420 -18.52 16.83 0.03
C SER A 420 -17.85 18.23 0.07
N GLU A 421 -16.95 18.49 -0.89
CA GLU A 421 -16.84 19.79 -1.57
C GLU A 421 -16.01 19.64 -2.86
N PHE A 422 -16.59 19.91 -4.03
CA PHE A 422 -16.00 19.53 -5.33
C PHE A 422 -16.06 20.64 -6.39
N ASN A 423 -14.89 21.19 -6.73
CA ASN A 423 -14.71 22.04 -7.92
C ASN A 423 -14.36 21.17 -9.12
N LYS A 424 -15.35 20.88 -9.98
CA LYS A 424 -15.20 19.92 -11.07
C LYS A 424 -14.12 20.31 -12.08
N ASP A 425 -14.02 21.58 -12.45
CA ASP A 425 -13.16 22.04 -13.54
C ASP A 425 -11.68 22.00 -13.15
N ALA A 426 -11.35 22.58 -11.99
CA ALA A 426 -9.98 22.60 -11.48
C ALA A 426 -9.44 21.18 -11.16
N VAL A 427 -10.34 20.24 -10.83
CA VAL A 427 -9.98 18.83 -10.68
C VAL A 427 -9.65 18.21 -12.04
N PHE A 428 -10.48 18.39 -13.07
CA PHE A 428 -10.23 17.81 -14.39
C PHE A 428 -8.88 18.26 -14.96
N ASP A 429 -8.62 19.57 -14.99
CA ASP A 429 -7.40 20.13 -15.58
C ASP A 429 -6.14 19.62 -14.85
N LYS A 430 -6.22 19.48 -13.53
CA LYS A 430 -5.17 18.91 -12.69
C LYS A 430 -4.96 17.43 -12.97
N LEU A 431 -6.02 16.62 -13.05
CA LEU A 431 -5.93 15.19 -13.32
C LEU A 431 -5.37 14.94 -14.73
N ASN A 432 -5.92 15.61 -15.75
CA ASN A 432 -5.45 15.57 -17.14
C ASN A 432 -3.95 15.90 -17.26
N THR A 433 -3.54 17.05 -16.71
CA THR A 433 -2.13 17.51 -16.74
C THR A 433 -1.18 16.53 -16.05
N ARG A 434 -1.57 16.02 -14.87
CA ARG A 434 -0.70 15.16 -14.05
C ARG A 434 -0.67 13.72 -14.54
N HIS A 435 -1.78 13.20 -15.03
CA HIS A 435 -1.86 11.88 -15.66
C HIS A 435 -0.98 11.81 -16.92
N ARG A 436 -0.99 12.86 -17.76
CA ARG A 436 -0.12 12.95 -18.95
C ARG A 436 1.38 12.94 -18.61
N LYS A 437 1.77 13.56 -17.48
CA LYS A 437 3.16 13.62 -17.01
C LYS A 437 3.64 12.34 -16.30
N GLY A 438 2.75 11.41 -15.98
CA GLY A 438 3.08 10.26 -15.14
C GLY A 438 3.28 10.63 -13.67
N ASP A 439 2.59 11.69 -13.22
CA ASP A 439 2.64 12.21 -11.85
C ASP A 439 1.59 11.58 -10.92
N VAL A 440 0.59 10.87 -11.47
CA VAL A 440 -0.51 10.27 -10.71
C VAL A 440 -1.09 9.04 -11.43
N LEU A 441 -1.41 7.99 -10.69
CA LEU A 441 -2.27 6.88 -11.12
C LEU A 441 -3.68 7.10 -10.56
N ILE A 442 -4.71 6.79 -11.35
CA ILE A 442 -6.10 7.15 -11.06
C ILE A 442 -7.00 5.94 -11.24
N THR A 443 -7.74 5.56 -10.22
CA THR A 443 -8.93 4.70 -10.35
C THR A 443 -10.17 5.47 -9.88
N VAL A 444 -11.34 5.07 -10.36
CA VAL A 444 -12.63 5.65 -9.97
C VAL A 444 -13.58 4.54 -9.53
N ALA A 445 -14.46 4.81 -8.56
CA ALA A 445 -15.44 3.84 -8.09
C ALA A 445 -16.87 4.40 -8.15
N THR A 446 -17.81 3.54 -8.55
CA THR A 446 -19.24 3.80 -8.51
C THR A 446 -19.80 3.62 -7.09
N GLY A 447 -20.86 4.36 -6.77
CA GLY A 447 -21.62 4.17 -5.54
C GLY A 447 -22.58 2.99 -5.57
N GLU A 448 -23.53 2.99 -4.63
CA GLU A 448 -24.72 2.15 -4.70
C GLU A 448 -25.60 2.62 -5.89
N LEU A 449 -25.82 1.74 -6.86
CA LEU A 449 -26.65 1.96 -8.05
C LEU A 449 -27.77 0.92 -8.04
N THR A 450 -28.97 1.30 -8.46
CA THR A 450 -30.06 0.33 -8.61
C THR A 450 -29.78 -0.63 -9.79
N ASP A 451 -30.34 -1.84 -9.77
CA ASP A 451 -30.21 -2.80 -10.88
C ASP A 451 -30.64 -2.18 -12.22
N ALA A 452 -31.75 -1.41 -12.22
CA ALA A 452 -32.25 -0.71 -13.39
C ALA A 452 -31.29 0.39 -13.90
N GLU A 453 -30.56 1.07 -13.02
CA GLU A 453 -29.53 2.03 -13.42
C GLU A 453 -28.27 1.33 -13.92
N SER A 454 -27.86 0.22 -13.31
CA SER A 454 -26.74 -0.59 -13.76
C SER A 454 -27.01 -1.16 -15.16
N ASP A 455 -28.19 -1.72 -15.41
CA ASP A 455 -28.59 -2.23 -16.73
C ASP A 455 -28.69 -1.11 -17.79
N ARG A 456 -29.23 0.05 -17.41
CA ARG A 456 -29.38 1.21 -18.30
C ARG A 456 -28.04 1.85 -18.68
N THR A 457 -27.14 1.99 -17.71
CA THR A 457 -25.83 2.65 -17.89
C THR A 457 -24.74 1.69 -18.36
N GLY A 458 -24.88 0.39 -18.09
CA GLY A 458 -23.81 -0.59 -18.23
C GLY A 458 -22.71 -0.50 -17.16
N LEU A 459 -22.88 0.36 -16.15
CA LEU A 459 -21.99 0.45 -15.01
C LEU A 459 -22.38 -0.57 -13.93
N VAL A 460 -21.40 -1.06 -13.19
CA VAL A 460 -21.58 -1.99 -12.07
C VAL A 460 -21.63 -1.17 -10.78
N SER A 461 -22.54 -1.48 -9.86
CA SER A 461 -22.60 -0.82 -8.55
C SER A 461 -21.41 -1.20 -7.65
N THR A 462 -20.93 -0.26 -6.82
CA THR A 462 -19.88 -0.46 -5.81
C THR A 462 -18.58 -1.05 -6.40
N HIS A 463 -18.22 -0.64 -7.61
CA HIS A 463 -17.19 -1.27 -8.43
C HIS A 463 -16.13 -0.28 -8.91
N ALA A 464 -14.87 -0.72 -8.90
CA ALA A 464 -13.73 0.10 -9.26
C ALA A 464 -13.32 -0.08 -10.74
N TYR A 465 -13.01 1.03 -11.39
CA TYR A 465 -12.58 1.10 -12.78
C TYR A 465 -11.20 1.77 -12.87
N ALA A 466 -10.35 1.25 -13.77
CA ALA A 466 -9.05 1.83 -14.06
C ALA A 466 -9.20 3.00 -15.05
N VAL A 467 -8.65 4.17 -14.74
CA VAL A 467 -8.56 5.27 -15.71
C VAL A 467 -7.32 5.06 -16.59
N LEU A 468 -7.52 4.84 -17.88
CA LEU A 468 -6.45 4.59 -18.85
C LEU A 468 -5.99 5.86 -19.57
N ASP A 469 -6.90 6.78 -19.87
CA ASP A 469 -6.60 8.07 -20.50
C ASP A 469 -7.54 9.19 -20.04
N ILE A 470 -7.06 10.43 -20.14
CA ILE A 470 -7.83 11.64 -19.85
C ILE A 470 -7.52 12.65 -20.95
N ARG A 471 -8.56 13.12 -21.65
CA ARG A 471 -8.39 14.08 -22.76
C ARG A 471 -9.48 15.14 -22.75
N GLU A 472 -9.08 16.34 -23.16
CA GLU A 472 -10.01 17.34 -23.68
C GLU A 472 -9.81 17.37 -25.20
N VAL A 473 -10.91 17.21 -25.94
CA VAL A 473 -10.92 17.15 -27.41
C VAL A 473 -12.12 17.94 -27.91
N LYS A 474 -11.89 18.96 -28.73
CA LYS A 474 -12.93 19.89 -29.24
C LYS A 474 -13.84 20.48 -28.14
N GLY A 475 -13.28 20.80 -26.98
CA GLY A 475 -14.01 21.31 -25.81
C GLY A 475 -14.76 20.26 -24.99
N VAL A 476 -14.73 18.98 -25.40
CA VAL A 476 -15.33 17.87 -24.65
C VAL A 476 -14.28 17.22 -23.77
N ARG A 477 -14.60 17.06 -22.48
CA ARG A 477 -13.75 16.43 -21.46
C ARG A 477 -14.13 14.96 -21.29
N LEU A 478 -13.19 14.07 -21.55
CA LEU A 478 -13.40 12.63 -21.68
C LEU A 478 -12.38 11.83 -20.85
N LEU A 479 -12.85 10.75 -20.26
CA LEU A 479 -12.01 9.73 -19.60
C LEU A 479 -12.17 8.40 -20.34
N GLN A 480 -11.07 7.68 -20.53
CA GLN A 480 -11.09 6.29 -20.97
C GLN A 480 -10.99 5.40 -19.75
N LEU A 481 -12.01 4.57 -19.51
CA LEU A 481 -12.05 3.63 -18.39
C LEU A 481 -11.84 2.19 -18.88
N LYS A 482 -11.35 1.34 -17.98
CA LYS A 482 -11.38 -0.12 -18.10
C LYS A 482 -12.10 -0.75 -16.91
N ASN A 483 -13.11 -1.56 -17.21
CA ASN A 483 -13.68 -2.52 -16.28
C ASN A 483 -12.69 -3.69 -16.06
N PRO A 484 -12.28 -3.99 -14.80
CA PRO A 484 -11.45 -5.15 -14.46
C PRO A 484 -12.00 -6.50 -14.91
N TRP A 485 -13.32 -6.63 -15.02
CA TRP A 485 -13.99 -7.85 -15.49
C TRP A 485 -13.75 -8.13 -16.98
N SER A 486 -13.20 -7.15 -17.72
CA SER A 486 -12.97 -7.22 -19.17
C SER A 486 -14.24 -7.47 -19.98
N HIS A 487 -15.40 -7.09 -19.43
CA HIS A 487 -16.70 -6.99 -20.10
C HIS A 487 -17.57 -5.98 -19.34
N LEU A 488 -18.76 -5.65 -19.85
CA LEU A 488 -19.70 -4.62 -19.35
C LEU A 488 -19.11 -3.20 -19.44
N ARG A 489 -19.56 -2.48 -20.47
CA ARG A 489 -19.17 -1.11 -20.78
C ARG A 489 -20.31 -0.13 -20.59
N TRP A 490 -19.95 1.14 -20.41
CA TRP A 490 -20.84 2.28 -20.47
C TRP A 490 -21.70 2.30 -21.74
N ARG A 491 -22.98 2.68 -21.60
CA ARG A 491 -24.01 2.68 -22.65
C ARG A 491 -24.54 4.07 -23.04
N GLY A 492 -24.01 5.13 -22.42
CA GLY A 492 -24.41 6.52 -22.71
C GLY A 492 -23.51 7.20 -23.74
N ASN A 493 -23.33 8.52 -23.59
CA ASN A 493 -22.52 9.32 -24.51
C ASN A 493 -21.08 8.79 -24.62
N TYR A 494 -20.55 8.72 -25.83
CA TYR A 494 -19.24 8.15 -26.17
C TYR A 494 -19.07 6.63 -25.92
N SER A 495 -20.15 5.90 -25.64
CA SER A 495 -20.18 4.42 -25.73
C SER A 495 -20.02 3.92 -27.17
N GLU A 496 -19.82 2.62 -27.36
CA GLU A 496 -19.84 2.00 -28.69
C GLU A 496 -21.21 2.07 -29.40
N LEU A 497 -22.28 2.36 -28.66
CA LEU A 497 -23.65 2.47 -29.16
C LEU A 497 -24.01 3.89 -29.60
N ASP A 498 -23.16 4.88 -29.29
CA ASP A 498 -23.42 6.29 -29.56
C ASP A 498 -23.08 6.67 -31.00
N VAL A 499 -24.09 6.70 -31.86
CA VAL A 499 -23.97 7.14 -33.26
C VAL A 499 -23.94 8.67 -33.43
N VAL A 500 -24.19 9.45 -32.37
CA VAL A 500 -24.35 10.91 -32.45
C VAL A 500 -23.01 11.61 -32.20
N HIS A 501 -22.30 11.27 -31.14
CA HIS A 501 -21.07 11.98 -30.77
C HIS A 501 -19.80 11.41 -31.43
N TRP A 502 -19.84 10.17 -31.94
CA TRP A 502 -18.70 9.52 -32.60
C TRP A 502 -18.51 9.93 -34.07
N THR A 503 -18.15 11.19 -34.29
CA THR A 503 -17.73 11.70 -35.62
C THR A 503 -16.41 11.04 -36.08
N SER A 504 -16.17 10.99 -37.39
CA SER A 504 -14.91 10.47 -37.97
C SER A 504 -13.67 11.18 -37.42
N GLU A 505 -13.80 12.47 -37.11
CA GLU A 505 -12.75 13.28 -36.49
C GLU A 505 -12.50 12.87 -35.03
N MET A 506 -13.54 12.65 -34.23
CA MET A 506 -13.40 12.17 -32.85
C MET A 506 -12.77 10.78 -32.79
N LYS A 507 -13.17 9.87 -33.69
CA LYS A 507 -12.56 8.53 -33.82
C LYS A 507 -11.05 8.61 -34.08
N SER A 508 -10.65 9.51 -34.98
CA SER A 508 -9.23 9.79 -35.29
C SER A 508 -8.47 10.39 -34.10
N LEU A 509 -8.99 11.47 -33.50
CA LEU A 509 -8.32 12.20 -32.40
C LEU A 509 -8.19 11.37 -31.10
N LEU A 510 -9.10 10.42 -30.87
CA LEU A 510 -9.03 9.49 -29.73
C LEU A 510 -8.36 8.16 -30.08
N ASN A 511 -8.02 7.91 -31.35
CA ASN A 511 -7.54 6.65 -31.88
C ASN A 511 -8.40 5.45 -31.41
N PHE A 512 -9.72 5.59 -31.58
CA PHE A 512 -10.72 4.63 -31.10
C PHE A 512 -11.82 4.45 -32.14
N ASP A 513 -12.09 3.20 -32.52
CA ASP A 513 -13.22 2.85 -33.38
C ASP A 513 -14.32 2.11 -32.59
N PRO A 514 -15.49 2.74 -32.39
CA PRO A 514 -16.68 2.12 -31.81
C PRO A 514 -17.09 0.80 -32.47
N ASN A 515 -16.93 0.66 -33.79
CA ASN A 515 -17.38 -0.54 -34.50
C ASN A 515 -16.51 -1.75 -34.14
N SER A 516 -15.19 -1.57 -34.17
CA SER A 516 -14.22 -2.57 -33.70
C SER A 516 -14.43 -2.89 -32.22
N ALA A 517 -14.71 -1.88 -31.38
CA ALA A 517 -15.04 -2.08 -29.97
C ALA A 517 -16.34 -2.90 -29.79
N ALA A 518 -17.36 -2.69 -30.61
CA ALA A 518 -18.61 -3.47 -30.58
C ALA A 518 -18.43 -4.95 -30.98
N MET A 519 -17.36 -5.30 -31.71
CA MET A 519 -17.05 -6.70 -32.05
C MET A 519 -16.37 -7.48 -30.92
N PHE A 520 -15.62 -6.80 -30.04
CA PHE A 520 -14.89 -7.43 -28.93
C PHE A 520 -14.98 -6.57 -27.66
N ASP A 521 -15.81 -7.00 -26.71
CA ASP A 521 -15.85 -6.37 -25.39
C ASP A 521 -14.64 -6.83 -24.55
N ASN A 522 -13.78 -5.86 -24.23
CA ASN A 522 -12.61 -5.98 -23.36
C ASN A 522 -12.75 -5.12 -22.08
N GLY A 523 -13.96 -4.62 -21.82
CA GLY A 523 -14.30 -3.71 -20.73
C GLY A 523 -13.78 -2.28 -20.89
N VAL A 524 -13.20 -1.89 -22.05
CA VAL A 524 -12.63 -0.54 -22.27
C VAL A 524 -13.62 0.35 -23.02
N PHE A 525 -13.86 1.55 -22.49
CA PHE A 525 -14.79 2.53 -23.08
C PHE A 525 -14.35 3.98 -22.80
N TRP A 526 -14.88 4.92 -23.60
CA TRP A 526 -14.83 6.35 -23.29
C TRP A 526 -16.13 6.79 -22.62
N ILE A 527 -16.04 7.80 -21.76
CA ILE A 527 -17.17 8.41 -21.04
C ILE A 527 -16.87 9.89 -20.82
N ASP A 528 -17.90 10.74 -20.85
CA ASP A 528 -17.76 12.17 -20.59
C ASP A 528 -17.61 12.48 -19.09
N TYR A 529 -16.95 13.59 -18.79
CA TYR A 529 -16.61 13.95 -17.42
C TYR A 529 -17.83 14.34 -16.57
N ASP A 530 -18.90 14.86 -17.16
CA ASP A 530 -20.13 15.15 -16.41
C ASP A 530 -20.87 13.86 -16.02
N SER A 531 -20.85 12.83 -16.89
CA SER A 531 -21.28 11.46 -16.54
C SER A 531 -20.40 10.84 -15.45
N ILE A 532 -19.07 11.05 -15.47
CA ILE A 532 -18.20 10.63 -14.35
C ILE A 532 -18.67 11.28 -13.04
N CYS A 533 -18.82 12.61 -13.02
CA CYS A 533 -19.26 13.35 -11.82
C CYS A 533 -20.69 13.00 -11.35
N ARG A 534 -21.46 12.28 -12.17
CA ARG A 534 -22.84 11.86 -11.86
C ARG A 534 -22.94 10.43 -11.31
N PHE A 535 -22.10 9.51 -11.78
CA PHE A 535 -22.22 8.08 -11.49
C PHE A 535 -21.06 7.49 -10.66
N PHE A 536 -20.01 8.27 -10.39
CA PHE A 536 -18.84 7.85 -9.63
C PHE A 536 -18.66 8.74 -8.40
N ASP A 537 -18.56 8.09 -7.24
CA ASP A 537 -18.51 8.75 -5.93
C ASP A 537 -17.09 9.15 -5.54
N VAL A 538 -16.09 8.39 -6.00
CA VAL A 538 -14.70 8.49 -5.50
C VAL A 538 -13.68 8.40 -6.62
N PHE A 539 -12.69 9.30 -6.57
CA PHE A 539 -11.41 9.19 -7.27
C PHE A 539 -10.32 8.75 -6.28
N TYR A 540 -9.64 7.64 -6.56
CA TYR A 540 -8.44 7.23 -5.81
C TYR A 540 -7.19 7.70 -6.56
N LEU A 541 -6.38 8.53 -5.91
CA LEU A 541 -5.24 9.22 -6.53
C LEU A 541 -3.92 8.79 -5.89
N ASN A 542 -3.13 8.01 -6.62
CA ASN A 542 -1.80 7.58 -6.18
C ASN A 542 -0.74 8.50 -6.81
N TRP A 543 -0.32 9.50 -6.04
CA TRP A 543 0.64 10.53 -6.47
C TRP A 543 2.08 10.01 -6.48
N ASN A 544 2.83 10.39 -7.52
CA ASN A 544 4.27 10.14 -7.62
C ASN A 544 5.02 10.85 -6.47
N PRO A 545 5.70 10.14 -5.56
CA PRO A 545 6.39 10.78 -4.43
C PRO A 545 7.59 11.63 -4.85
N ALA A 546 8.12 11.45 -6.07
CA ALA A 546 9.18 12.31 -6.62
C ALA A 546 8.70 13.72 -7.02
N LEU A 547 7.40 14.04 -6.85
CA LEU A 547 6.88 15.41 -6.85
C LEU A 547 7.34 16.23 -5.64
N PHE A 548 7.92 15.56 -4.65
CA PHE A 548 8.47 16.15 -3.45
C PHE A 548 9.99 15.98 -3.44
N ASN A 549 10.67 16.89 -2.75
CA ASN A 549 12.13 16.87 -2.62
C ASN A 549 12.56 16.44 -1.21
N PHE A 550 11.66 16.58 -0.23
CA PHE A 550 11.94 16.33 1.19
C PHE A 550 10.90 15.36 1.77
N THR A 551 11.35 14.43 2.62
CA THR A 551 10.45 13.50 3.32
C THR A 551 10.90 13.24 4.76
N TYR A 552 9.95 12.84 5.59
CA TYR A 552 10.17 12.35 6.95
C TYR A 552 9.31 11.10 7.15
N CYS A 553 9.75 10.14 7.95
CA CYS A 553 8.95 8.99 8.34
C CYS A 553 9.33 8.52 9.74
N ILE A 554 8.34 8.23 10.60
CA ILE A 554 8.54 7.59 11.90
C ILE A 554 7.41 6.59 12.19
N HIS A 555 7.73 5.49 12.88
CA HIS A 555 6.76 4.48 13.33
C HIS A 555 6.60 4.55 14.86
N GLN A 556 5.37 4.67 15.37
CA GLN A 556 5.11 4.86 16.81
C GLN A 556 3.89 4.08 17.29
N SER A 557 3.78 3.95 18.62
CA SER A 557 2.60 3.44 19.31
C SER A 557 2.00 4.53 20.18
N TRP A 558 0.68 4.63 20.22
CA TRP A 558 -0.05 5.41 21.20
C TRP A 558 -0.81 4.48 22.13
N LYS A 559 -0.42 4.48 23.41
CA LYS A 559 -0.94 3.54 24.42
C LYS A 559 -2.35 3.92 24.87
N ALA A 560 -3.22 2.91 24.99
CA ALA A 560 -4.50 3.00 25.68
C ALA A 560 -4.36 3.65 27.06
N GLY A 561 -5.38 4.39 27.50
CA GLY A 561 -5.39 5.05 28.81
C GLY A 561 -4.46 6.28 28.96
N SER A 562 -3.78 6.71 27.90
CA SER A 562 -2.96 7.93 27.92
C SER A 562 -3.83 9.18 27.78
N GLY A 563 -3.99 9.96 28.86
CA GLY A 563 -4.86 11.14 28.88
C GLY A 563 -6.36 10.80 29.00
N PRO A 564 -7.26 11.75 28.71
CA PRO A 564 -8.71 11.49 28.79
C PRO A 564 -9.19 10.58 27.67
N VAL A 565 -10.24 9.78 27.88
CA VAL A 565 -10.80 8.88 26.85
C VAL A 565 -11.19 9.63 25.56
N LYS A 566 -11.71 10.85 25.66
CA LYS A 566 -12.00 11.75 24.53
C LYS A 566 -11.19 13.04 24.67
N ASP A 567 -10.79 13.64 23.55
CA ASP A 567 -10.07 14.92 23.45
C ASP A 567 -10.96 16.15 23.79
N LEU A 568 -11.73 16.09 24.89
CA LEU A 568 -12.71 17.12 25.26
C LEU A 568 -12.12 18.30 26.03
N TYR A 569 -11.06 18.06 26.82
CA TYR A 569 -10.51 19.07 27.74
C TYR A 569 -8.98 19.08 27.82
N ASN A 570 -8.31 17.98 27.43
CA ASN A 570 -6.86 17.86 27.42
C ASN A 570 -6.39 16.98 26.25
N ILE A 571 -5.42 17.48 25.48
CA ILE A 571 -4.70 16.77 24.40
C ILE A 571 -3.17 16.77 24.61
N GLY A 572 -2.69 17.30 25.75
CA GLY A 572 -1.26 17.42 26.06
C GLY A 572 -0.53 16.08 26.17
N GLU A 573 -1.22 15.01 26.52
CA GLU A 573 -0.71 13.63 26.61
C GLU A 573 -0.76 12.88 25.27
N ASN A 574 -1.36 13.46 24.22
CA ASN A 574 -1.35 12.88 22.88
C ASN A 574 0.06 12.98 22.25
N PRO A 575 0.41 12.15 21.26
CA PRO A 575 1.66 12.32 20.52
C PRO A 575 1.66 13.64 19.74
N GLN A 576 2.68 14.48 19.95
CA GLN A 576 2.80 15.78 19.29
C GLN A 576 4.15 15.95 18.61
N PHE A 577 4.19 16.73 17.54
CA PHE A 577 5.38 17.00 16.74
C PHE A 577 5.49 18.48 16.39
N SER A 578 6.69 19.04 16.52
CA SER A 578 7.03 20.37 16.01
C SER A 578 7.45 20.25 14.54
N LEU A 579 6.74 20.95 13.67
CA LEU A 579 7.01 21.08 12.24
C LEU A 579 7.55 22.49 11.98
N GLU A 580 8.78 22.57 11.50
CA GLU A 580 9.45 23.82 11.09
C GLU A 580 9.77 23.77 9.60
N VAL A 581 9.34 24.79 8.85
CA VAL A 581 9.43 24.82 7.39
C VAL A 581 10.23 26.02 6.90
N GLN A 582 11.27 25.72 6.12
CA GLN A 582 12.21 26.69 5.58
C GLN A 582 11.86 26.94 4.11
N MET A 583 11.01 27.94 3.87
CA MET A 583 10.61 28.31 2.51
C MET A 583 11.72 29.18 1.88
N PRO A 584 12.33 28.77 0.74
CA PRO A 584 13.37 29.57 0.09
C PRO A 584 12.82 30.94 -0.36
N PRO A 585 13.62 32.03 -0.35
CA PRO A 585 13.15 33.36 -0.77
C PRO A 585 12.61 33.43 -2.21
N SER A 586 13.05 32.51 -3.08
CA SER A 586 12.58 32.37 -4.46
C SER A 586 11.25 31.62 -4.61
N CYS A 587 10.67 31.12 -3.53
CA CYS A 587 9.51 30.24 -3.54
C CYS A 587 8.26 30.98 -3.03
N THR A 588 7.33 31.36 -3.91
CA THR A 588 6.11 32.09 -3.54
C THR A 588 5.05 31.23 -2.86
N SER A 589 5.06 29.91 -3.13
CA SER A 589 4.21 28.94 -2.44
C SER A 589 4.83 27.56 -2.37
N ALA A 590 4.65 26.90 -1.22
CA ALA A 590 5.07 25.53 -0.97
C ALA A 590 3.94 24.71 -0.33
N ALA A 591 4.10 23.38 -0.25
CA ALA A 591 3.19 22.50 0.46
C ALA A 591 3.94 21.51 1.36
N VAL A 592 3.35 21.21 2.52
CA VAL A 592 3.70 20.06 3.35
C VAL A 592 2.48 19.15 3.42
N TRP A 593 2.67 17.88 3.08
CA TRP A 593 1.66 16.84 3.20
C TRP A 593 2.01 15.92 4.35
N ILE A 594 1.07 15.69 5.25
CA ILE A 594 1.21 14.83 6.43
C ILE A 594 0.28 13.62 6.25
N LEU A 595 0.87 12.45 6.03
CA LEU A 595 0.17 11.17 5.94
C LEU A 595 0.32 10.42 7.27
N LEU A 596 -0.78 10.29 8.00
CA LEU A 596 -0.91 9.38 9.13
C LEU A 596 -1.46 8.05 8.62
N THR A 597 -0.81 6.95 8.98
CA THR A 597 -1.21 5.58 8.61
C THR A 597 -1.33 4.73 9.86
N ARG A 598 -2.56 4.34 10.24
CA ARG A 598 -2.81 3.31 11.26
C ARG A 598 -2.27 1.98 10.76
N HIS A 599 -1.65 1.21 11.65
CA HIS A 599 -1.19 -0.15 11.36
C HIS A 599 -2.32 -1.11 11.66
N ILE A 600 -2.76 -1.88 10.66
CA ILE A 600 -3.78 -2.90 10.82
C ILE A 600 -3.10 -4.26 10.92
N THR A 601 -3.53 -5.08 11.88
CA THR A 601 -2.93 -6.40 12.16
C THR A 601 -3.96 -7.53 12.23
N LEU A 602 -5.26 -7.21 12.25
CA LEU A 602 -6.37 -8.16 12.26
C LEU A 602 -7.36 -7.80 11.15
N ILE A 603 -8.03 -8.80 10.57
CA ILE A 603 -9.02 -8.60 9.49
C ILE A 603 -10.35 -8.09 10.06
N GLU A 604 -10.66 -8.41 11.31
CA GLU A 604 -11.82 -7.92 12.04
C GLU A 604 -11.78 -6.39 12.18
N ASP A 605 -10.59 -5.83 12.42
CA ASP A 605 -10.31 -4.39 12.46
C ASP A 605 -10.62 -3.71 11.10
N PHE A 606 -10.29 -4.37 9.97
CA PHE A 606 -10.72 -3.88 8.65
C PHE A 606 -12.25 -3.95 8.43
N LYS A 607 -12.94 -4.93 9.03
CA LYS A 607 -14.37 -5.18 8.81
C LYS A 607 -15.29 -4.30 9.68
N GLU A 608 -14.94 -4.13 10.95
CA GLU A 608 -15.73 -3.35 11.92
C GLU A 608 -15.23 -1.91 12.05
N ASN A 609 -13.92 -1.70 11.97
CA ASN A 609 -13.22 -0.43 11.84
C ASN A 609 -13.74 0.71 12.75
N GLN A 610 -13.51 0.56 14.06
CA GLN A 610 -14.03 1.42 15.12
C GLN A 610 -13.04 2.53 15.54
N GLU A 611 -11.76 2.42 15.19
CA GLU A 611 -10.71 3.39 15.53
C GLU A 611 -10.65 4.55 14.52
N TYR A 612 -11.23 5.69 14.88
CA TYR A 612 -11.14 6.93 14.12
C TYR A 612 -9.87 7.71 14.46
N ILE A 613 -9.02 8.00 13.47
CA ILE A 613 -7.77 8.75 13.59
C ILE A 613 -7.83 10.12 12.89
N THR A 614 -6.97 11.05 13.31
CA THR A 614 -6.76 12.35 12.65
C THR A 614 -5.41 12.98 13.03
N VAL A 615 -5.00 14.02 12.29
CA VAL A 615 -3.93 14.95 12.67
C VAL A 615 -4.50 16.35 12.78
N LEU A 616 -4.41 16.95 13.96
CA LEU A 616 -4.72 18.35 14.21
C LEU A 616 -3.47 19.21 13.99
N VAL A 617 -3.62 20.42 13.46
CA VAL A 617 -2.51 21.36 13.23
C VAL A 617 -2.75 22.67 13.97
N TYR A 618 -1.79 23.11 14.78
CA TYR A 618 -1.85 24.34 15.57
C TYR A 618 -0.71 25.30 15.21
N LYS A 619 -0.93 26.60 15.44
CA LYS A 619 0.07 27.68 15.28
C LYS A 619 0.65 28.10 16.64
N THR A 620 1.17 27.15 17.41
CA THR A 620 1.77 27.37 18.75
C THR A 620 3.30 27.41 18.73
N ASP A 621 3.90 27.82 17.61
CA ASP A 621 5.37 27.86 17.41
C ASP A 621 6.10 26.56 17.82
N GLY A 622 5.50 25.41 17.51
CA GLY A 622 6.10 24.11 17.84
C GLY A 622 6.04 23.74 19.33
N LYS A 623 5.40 24.55 20.19
CA LYS A 623 5.15 24.24 21.61
C LYS A 623 3.98 23.25 21.76
N ARG A 624 4.00 22.51 22.87
CA ARG A 624 2.97 21.52 23.23
C ARG A 624 1.61 22.22 23.40
N VAL A 625 0.57 21.61 22.83
CA VAL A 625 -0.82 22.07 22.97
C VAL A 625 -1.50 21.24 24.04
N TYR A 626 -2.12 21.89 25.03
CA TYR A 626 -2.82 21.17 26.10
C TYR A 626 -4.34 21.20 25.93
N TYR A 627 -4.93 22.35 25.58
CA TYR A 627 -6.37 22.47 25.38
C TYR A 627 -6.75 22.26 23.91
N PRO A 628 -7.82 21.49 23.59
CA PRO A 628 -8.18 21.20 22.20
C PRO A 628 -8.51 22.46 21.37
N ASN A 629 -9.16 23.45 21.99
CA ASN A 629 -9.74 24.62 21.33
C ASN A 629 -9.10 25.95 21.76
N ASP A 630 -7.97 25.90 22.49
CA ASP A 630 -7.32 27.11 23.01
C ASP A 630 -5.77 26.99 22.95
N PRO A 631 -5.12 27.57 21.92
CA PRO A 631 -5.74 28.26 20.79
C PRO A 631 -6.54 27.30 19.89
N PRO A 632 -7.51 27.79 19.10
CA PRO A 632 -8.24 26.95 18.16
C PRO A 632 -7.29 26.32 17.13
N PRO A 633 -7.57 25.08 16.66
CA PRO A 633 -6.77 24.43 15.63
C PRO A 633 -6.77 25.25 14.33
N HIS A 634 -5.61 25.34 13.69
CA HIS A 634 -5.47 25.89 12.35
C HIS A 634 -6.04 24.95 11.28
N ILE A 635 -5.92 23.64 11.51
CA ILE A 635 -6.61 22.59 10.76
C ILE A 635 -7.16 21.61 11.81
N ASP A 636 -8.48 21.58 11.99
CA ASP A 636 -9.17 20.52 12.73
C ASP A 636 -9.46 19.38 11.76
N GLY A 637 -8.62 18.35 11.80
CA GLY A 637 -8.72 17.25 10.86
C GLY A 637 -9.95 16.38 11.16
N VAL A 638 -10.79 16.15 10.15
CA VAL A 638 -11.91 15.20 10.23
C VAL A 638 -11.41 13.85 10.74
N ARG A 639 -12.08 13.33 11.78
CA ARG A 639 -11.79 12.03 12.38
C ARG A 639 -12.40 10.96 11.49
N ILE A 640 -11.55 10.13 10.88
CA ILE A 640 -11.95 9.09 9.94
C ILE A 640 -11.46 7.73 10.42
N ASN A 641 -12.25 6.68 10.18
CA ASN A 641 -11.84 5.30 10.46
C ASN A 641 -11.00 4.69 9.34
N SER A 642 -10.86 5.35 8.17
CA SER A 642 -9.84 4.96 7.17
C SER A 642 -8.47 4.75 7.83
N PRO A 643 -7.72 3.69 7.46
CA PRO A 643 -6.36 3.48 7.96
C PRO A 643 -5.40 4.60 7.55
N HIS A 644 -5.77 5.46 6.60
CA HIS A 644 -4.96 6.59 6.13
C HIS A 644 -5.71 7.91 6.29
N TYR A 645 -5.09 8.86 7.01
CA TYR A 645 -5.50 10.26 7.08
C TYR A 645 -4.42 11.15 6.44
N LEU A 646 -4.82 12.04 5.53
CA LEU A 646 -3.91 12.91 4.77
C LEU A 646 -4.27 14.39 4.99
N CYS A 647 -3.38 15.12 5.65
CA CYS A 647 -3.47 16.58 5.80
C CYS A 647 -2.53 17.29 4.81
N LYS A 648 -2.96 18.44 4.29
CA LYS A 648 -2.16 19.31 3.41
C LYS A 648 -2.09 20.72 4.00
N ILE A 649 -0.89 21.14 4.36
CA ILE A 649 -0.58 22.50 4.78
C ILE A 649 -0.08 23.26 3.54
N ILE A 650 -0.79 24.30 3.12
CA ILE A 650 -0.39 25.21 2.03
C ILE A 650 0.33 26.41 2.63
N LEU A 651 1.49 26.74 2.07
CA LEU A 651 2.35 27.81 2.53
C LEU A 651 2.46 28.91 1.48
N ASN A 652 2.48 30.15 1.94
CA ASN A 652 2.80 31.36 1.18
C ASN A 652 3.75 32.25 2.01
N GLU A 653 4.04 33.46 1.52
CA GLU A 653 4.92 34.43 2.18
C GLU A 653 4.46 34.81 3.61
N LYS A 654 3.14 34.86 3.84
CA LYS A 654 2.52 35.23 5.13
C LYS A 654 2.22 34.04 6.05
N SER A 655 2.47 32.80 5.61
CA SER A 655 2.25 31.60 6.42
C SER A 655 3.23 31.52 7.59
N SER A 656 2.79 30.91 8.70
CA SER A 656 3.70 30.54 9.79
C SER A 656 4.82 29.63 9.26
N ARG A 657 6.01 29.74 9.85
CA ARG A 657 7.13 28.84 9.57
C ARG A 657 7.19 27.67 10.55
N ARG A 658 6.46 27.74 11.67
CA ARG A 658 6.43 26.68 12.68
C ARG A 658 4.99 26.34 13.10
N TYR A 659 4.74 25.05 13.29
CA TYR A 659 3.45 24.46 13.61
C TYR A 659 3.61 23.32 14.63
N THR A 660 2.57 23.04 15.39
CA THR A 660 2.47 21.81 16.19
C THR A 660 1.45 20.88 15.57
N LEU A 661 1.86 19.65 15.25
CA LEU A 661 0.98 18.56 14.82
C LEU A 661 0.60 17.74 16.05
N VAL A 662 -0.69 17.43 16.22
CA VAL A 662 -1.18 16.55 17.29
C VAL A 662 -1.86 15.34 16.66
N ILE A 663 -1.37 14.14 16.98
CA ILE A 663 -2.02 12.89 16.58
C ILE A 663 -3.20 12.67 17.52
N SER A 664 -4.41 12.47 16.98
CA SER A 664 -5.65 12.38 17.76
C SER A 664 -6.49 11.19 17.31
N GLN A 665 -7.30 10.66 18.24
CA GLN A 665 -8.29 9.62 17.97
C GLN A 665 -9.60 9.96 18.68
N TYR A 666 -10.72 9.45 18.18
CA TYR A 666 -12.04 9.77 18.74
C TYR A 666 -12.18 9.25 20.19
N GLU A 667 -11.81 7.99 20.44
CA GLU A 667 -11.85 7.34 21.75
C GLU A 667 -10.57 6.53 22.04
N LYS A 668 -9.92 6.78 23.18
CA LYS A 668 -8.62 6.20 23.55
C LYS A 668 -8.71 4.84 24.25
N MET A 669 -9.56 3.96 23.74
CA MET A 669 -9.80 2.63 24.33
C MET A 669 -8.67 1.65 24.01
N ASN A 670 -8.16 1.67 22.78
CA ASN A 670 -7.16 0.72 22.29
C ASN A 670 -5.78 1.37 22.11
N THR A 671 -4.73 0.53 22.14
CA THR A 671 -3.38 0.96 21.79
C THR A 671 -3.23 0.90 20.27
N ILE A 672 -3.09 2.05 19.62
CA ILE A 672 -2.89 2.09 18.17
C ILE A 672 -1.39 2.15 17.82
N PHE A 673 -1.01 1.44 16.77
CA PHE A 673 0.30 1.58 16.13
C PHE A 673 0.12 2.38 14.84
N TYR A 674 1.06 3.25 14.51
CA TYR A 674 0.96 4.11 13.33
C TYR A 674 2.31 4.47 12.72
N THR A 675 2.26 4.89 11.45
CA THR A 675 3.33 5.61 10.76
C THR A 675 2.91 7.04 10.54
N LEU A 676 3.74 7.99 10.92
CA LEU A 676 3.61 9.40 10.51
C LEU A 676 4.67 9.67 9.44
N ARG A 677 4.21 10.00 8.23
CA ARG A 677 5.06 10.33 7.09
C ARG A 677 4.75 11.75 6.63
N ALA A 678 5.79 12.53 6.31
CA ALA A 678 5.64 13.84 5.71
C ALA A 678 6.33 13.91 4.35
N TYR A 679 5.79 14.74 3.47
CA TYR A 679 6.38 15.08 2.17
C TYR A 679 6.31 16.59 1.95
N SER A 680 7.36 17.19 1.39
CA SER A 680 7.35 18.63 1.07
C SER A 680 8.12 19.01 -0.19
N THR A 681 7.66 20.12 -0.78
CA THR A 681 8.33 20.82 -1.88
C THR A 681 9.44 21.77 -1.40
N CYS A 682 9.60 21.99 -0.09
CA CYS A 682 10.65 22.82 0.50
C CYS A 682 11.28 22.13 1.73
N PRO A 683 12.51 22.53 2.14
CA PRO A 683 13.13 21.95 3.33
C PRO A 683 12.27 22.12 4.58
N PHE A 684 12.19 21.07 5.39
CA PHE A 684 11.49 21.10 6.67
C PHE A 684 12.16 20.18 7.69
N THR A 685 11.95 20.51 8.97
CA THR A 685 12.31 19.69 10.12
C THR A 685 11.03 19.26 10.81
N LEU A 686 10.88 17.96 11.07
CA LEU A 686 9.79 17.41 11.88
C LEU A 686 10.38 16.64 13.07
N LYS A 687 10.02 17.05 14.29
CA LYS A 687 10.58 16.50 15.54
C LYS A 687 9.46 16.14 16.52
N LYS A 688 9.52 14.96 17.13
CA LYS A 688 8.61 14.57 18.25
C LYS A 688 8.82 15.57 19.39
N ILE A 689 7.75 16.17 19.90
CA ILE A 689 7.83 17.00 21.11
C ILE A 689 7.98 16.03 22.28
N GLY A 690 9.14 16.06 22.92
CA GLY A 690 9.45 15.22 24.07
C GLY A 690 8.64 15.57 25.32
N ASN A 691 8.80 14.77 26.36
CA ASN A 691 8.44 15.16 27.72
C ASN A 691 9.75 15.53 28.45
N PRO A 692 9.98 16.81 28.80
CA PRO A 692 11.20 17.21 29.51
C PRO A 692 11.15 16.87 31.01
N TYR A 693 9.97 16.54 31.56
CA TYR A 693 9.79 16.33 32.98
C TYR A 693 10.14 14.89 33.38
N GLN A 694 11.18 14.75 34.20
CA GLN A 694 11.69 13.46 34.72
C GLN A 694 11.09 13.11 36.09
N TYR A 695 10.71 14.13 36.87
CA TYR A 695 10.16 13.98 38.21
C TYR A 695 8.67 14.30 38.20
N THR A 696 7.90 13.58 39.02
CA THR A 696 6.47 13.84 39.20
C THR A 696 6.10 13.67 40.67
N LYS A 697 5.38 14.64 41.22
CA LYS A 697 4.70 14.57 42.51
C LYS A 697 3.21 14.78 42.27
N GLN A 698 2.36 14.11 43.05
CA GLN A 698 0.91 14.25 42.93
C GLN A 698 0.27 14.32 44.30
N VAL A 699 -0.64 15.27 44.48
CA VAL A 699 -1.55 15.36 45.60
C VAL A 699 -2.90 14.82 45.12
N THR A 700 -3.32 13.67 45.64
CA THR A 700 -4.59 13.01 45.29
C THR A 700 -5.70 13.22 46.31
N ASN A 701 -5.37 13.75 47.49
CA ASN A 701 -6.26 14.03 48.62
C ASN A 701 -6.44 15.54 48.85
N GLY A 702 -6.36 16.36 47.80
CA GLY A 702 -6.69 17.78 47.86
C GLY A 702 -8.20 17.96 47.97
N GLU A 703 -8.65 18.90 48.81
CA GLU A 703 -10.06 19.30 48.88
C GLU A 703 -10.18 20.81 49.14
N TRP A 704 -11.18 21.45 48.52
CA TRP A 704 -11.71 22.74 48.97
C TRP A 704 -12.89 22.44 49.89
N LYS A 705 -12.82 22.89 51.14
CA LYS A 705 -13.82 22.54 52.17
C LYS A 705 -13.92 23.57 53.30
N GLY A 706 -15.14 23.95 53.66
CA GLY A 706 -15.43 24.97 54.66
C GLY A 706 -14.63 26.25 54.39
N LYS A 707 -13.86 26.68 55.39
CA LYS A 707 -13.01 27.89 55.29
C LYS A 707 -11.97 27.82 54.17
N THR A 708 -11.57 26.62 53.70
CA THR A 708 -10.58 26.47 52.62
C THR A 708 -11.14 26.58 51.22
N ALA A 709 -12.47 26.64 51.05
CA ALA A 709 -13.10 27.02 49.78
C ALA A 709 -13.03 28.55 49.59
N GLY A 710 -11.82 29.09 49.46
CA GLY A 710 -11.54 30.52 49.54
C GLY A 710 -11.92 31.34 48.31
N GLY A 711 -12.14 30.70 47.16
CA GLY A 711 -12.39 31.37 45.88
C GLY A 711 -11.13 31.98 45.25
N CYS A 712 -11.26 32.65 44.10
CA CYS A 712 -10.12 33.21 43.38
C CYS A 712 -9.58 34.51 44.02
N GLY A 713 -8.46 35.02 43.50
CA GLY A 713 -7.76 36.20 44.03
C GLY A 713 -8.58 37.50 44.11
N ASN A 714 -9.73 37.57 43.43
CA ASN A 714 -10.68 38.68 43.54
C ASN A 714 -11.36 38.73 44.92
N HIS A 715 -11.44 37.61 45.63
CA HIS A 715 -12.06 37.49 46.96
C HIS A 715 -10.99 37.59 48.06
N GLN A 716 -10.33 38.75 48.17
CA GLN A 716 -9.13 38.94 49.00
C GLN A 716 -9.27 38.47 50.46
N SER A 717 -10.45 38.65 51.07
CA SER A 717 -10.74 38.26 52.46
C SER A 717 -10.79 36.74 52.70
N THR A 718 -11.10 35.94 51.66
CA THR A 718 -11.23 34.48 51.76
C THR A 718 -10.16 33.72 50.97
N TYR A 719 -9.59 34.33 49.93
CA TYR A 719 -8.55 33.75 49.07
C TYR A 719 -7.36 33.21 49.86
N MET A 720 -6.97 33.89 50.94
CA MET A 720 -5.82 33.50 51.75
C MET A 720 -5.99 32.14 52.44
N ASN A 721 -7.23 31.67 52.60
CA ASN A 721 -7.56 30.40 53.24
C ASN A 721 -7.51 29.18 52.30
N ASN A 722 -7.36 29.37 50.99
CA ASN A 722 -7.26 28.25 50.04
C ASN A 722 -6.10 27.31 50.43
N PRO A 723 -6.19 26.00 50.09
CA PRO A 723 -5.11 25.05 50.33
C PRO A 723 -3.79 25.53 49.73
N ARG A 724 -2.67 25.21 50.37
CA ARG A 724 -1.34 25.67 49.93
C ARG A 724 -0.33 24.54 49.91
N TYR A 725 0.37 24.43 48.80
CA TYR A 725 1.40 23.42 48.56
C TYR A 725 2.70 24.10 48.21
N GLN A 726 3.72 23.91 49.03
CA GLN A 726 5.03 24.49 48.81
C GLN A 726 5.92 23.50 48.07
N ILE A 727 6.58 23.96 47.02
CA ILE A 727 7.66 23.26 46.35
C ILE A 727 9.00 23.92 46.66
N LEU A 728 10.00 23.09 46.95
CA LEU A 728 11.40 23.48 47.04
C LEU A 728 12.14 22.89 45.84
N LEU A 729 12.67 23.80 45.01
CA LEU A 729 13.56 23.52 43.89
C LEU A 729 14.99 23.58 44.39
N GLU A 730 15.63 22.43 44.53
CA GLU A 730 16.99 22.34 45.09
C GLU A 730 18.03 22.96 44.14
N SER A 731 19.13 23.46 44.70
CA SER A 731 20.17 24.19 43.97
C SER A 731 21.07 23.27 43.12
N GLY A 732 20.52 22.73 42.03
CA GLY A 732 21.30 22.30 40.88
C GLY A 732 21.80 23.51 40.08
N SER A 733 22.87 23.34 39.31
CA SER A 733 23.49 24.41 38.50
C SER A 733 22.70 24.80 37.23
N SER A 734 21.38 24.56 37.22
CA SER A 734 20.49 24.76 36.08
C SER A 734 19.09 25.13 36.53
N ASN A 735 18.45 26.06 35.81
CA ASN A 735 17.04 26.38 35.99
C ASN A 735 16.15 25.17 35.66
N THR A 736 14.94 25.14 36.22
CA THR A 736 14.02 24.00 36.17
C THR A 736 12.76 24.34 35.40
N ASP A 737 12.35 23.45 34.49
CA ASP A 737 11.05 23.54 33.82
C ASP A 737 10.00 22.78 34.64
N ILE A 738 8.82 23.37 34.82
CA ILE A 738 7.74 22.83 35.66
C ILE A 738 6.42 22.83 34.89
N LEU A 739 5.69 21.72 34.98
CA LEU A 739 4.29 21.63 34.56
C LEU A 739 3.41 21.34 35.77
N LEU A 740 2.42 22.19 35.97
CA LEU A 740 1.37 22.00 36.97
C LEU A 740 0.09 21.58 36.25
N ASP A 741 -0.49 20.44 36.61
CA ASP A 741 -1.88 20.10 36.24
C ASP A 741 -2.77 20.06 37.48
N LEU A 742 -3.93 20.73 37.39
CA LEU A 742 -4.96 20.74 38.43
C LEU A 742 -6.25 20.20 37.82
N LYS A 743 -6.79 19.16 38.44
CA LYS A 743 -8.06 18.50 38.08
C LYS A 743 -9.03 18.63 39.24
N GLY A 744 -10.27 18.97 38.94
CA GLY A 744 -11.35 19.12 39.92
C GLY A 744 -12.72 18.80 39.33
N PRO A 745 -13.80 19.06 40.06
CA PRO A 745 -15.15 18.76 39.62
C PRO A 745 -15.53 19.66 38.43
N LYS A 746 -16.13 19.08 37.38
CA LYS A 746 -16.44 19.80 36.13
C LYS A 746 -17.42 20.97 36.30
N GLN A 747 -18.24 20.94 37.36
CA GLN A 747 -19.16 22.02 37.70
C GLN A 747 -18.46 23.29 38.23
N TYR A 748 -17.19 23.21 38.63
CA TYR A 748 -16.43 24.35 39.12
C TYR A 748 -15.42 24.82 38.08
N GLN A 749 -15.37 26.14 37.89
CA GLN A 749 -14.26 26.78 37.20
C GLN A 749 -13.10 26.85 38.20
N ILE A 750 -11.96 26.27 37.86
CA ILE A 750 -10.79 26.14 38.73
C ILE A 750 -9.57 26.83 38.12
N GLY A 751 -8.67 27.27 38.99
CA GLY A 751 -7.46 28.00 38.65
C GLY A 751 -6.40 27.80 39.72
N MET A 752 -5.16 28.17 39.43
CA MET A 752 -4.07 28.12 40.40
C MET A 752 -3.09 29.27 40.21
N ASP A 753 -2.60 29.78 41.32
CA ASP A 753 -1.50 30.73 41.36
C ASP A 753 -0.24 30.06 41.92
N VAL A 754 0.92 30.49 41.41
CA VAL A 754 2.24 30.15 41.94
C VAL A 754 2.89 31.44 42.40
N ILE A 755 3.33 31.49 43.66
CA ILE A 755 3.96 32.64 44.29
C ILE A 755 5.39 32.26 44.67
N CYS A 756 6.37 33.07 44.26
CA CYS A 756 7.74 32.92 44.71
C CYS A 756 7.87 33.42 46.16
N VAL A 757 8.32 32.54 47.06
CA VAL A 757 8.63 32.89 48.46
C VAL A 757 10.08 33.33 48.57
N VAL A 758 11.00 32.56 47.97
CA VAL A 758 12.43 32.85 47.88
C VAL A 758 12.94 32.33 46.53
N ALA A 759 13.71 33.13 45.79
CA ALA A 759 14.47 32.66 44.63
C ALA A 759 15.95 32.95 44.83
N ASN A 760 16.80 31.99 44.47
CA ASN A 760 18.26 32.10 44.59
C ASN A 760 18.85 33.02 43.50
N ASP A 761 18.20 33.10 42.34
CA ASP A 761 18.52 34.05 41.28
C ASP A 761 17.26 34.76 40.77
N GLN A 762 17.12 36.05 41.11
CA GLN A 762 16.04 36.91 40.64
C GLN A 762 16.30 37.52 39.25
N LYS A 763 17.49 37.31 38.68
CA LYS A 763 17.86 37.77 37.32
C LYS A 763 17.68 36.67 36.27
N ALA A 764 17.39 35.43 36.67
CA ALA A 764 17.06 34.33 35.78
C ALA A 764 15.86 34.67 34.87
N SER A 765 15.91 34.25 33.61
CA SER A 765 14.89 34.56 32.60
C SER A 765 13.49 34.04 32.94
N GLY A 766 13.39 32.94 33.69
CA GLY A 766 12.13 32.38 34.19
C GLY A 766 11.72 32.86 35.60
N TYR A 767 12.37 33.88 36.16
CA TYR A 767 11.96 34.46 37.45
C TYR A 767 10.58 35.13 37.38
N PHE A 768 9.78 34.98 38.44
CA PHE A 768 8.52 35.69 38.62
C PHE A 768 8.18 35.83 40.11
N ASN A 769 7.53 36.93 40.51
CA ASN A 769 6.97 37.08 41.86
C ASN A 769 5.68 36.26 42.03
N ARG A 770 4.78 36.32 41.05
CA ARG A 770 3.53 35.56 40.98
C ARG A 770 3.21 35.20 39.54
N LYS A 771 2.70 34.00 39.31
CA LYS A 771 2.17 33.54 38.02
C LYS A 771 0.79 32.93 38.24
N SER A 772 -0.15 33.20 37.33
CA SER A 772 -1.51 32.65 37.39
C SER A 772 -1.73 31.72 36.21
N SER A 773 -2.60 30.72 36.37
CA SER A 773 -2.93 29.75 35.32
C SER A 773 -3.74 30.35 34.15
N GLY A 774 -4.05 31.64 34.22
CA GLY A 774 -4.89 32.35 33.26
C GLY A 774 -6.38 32.21 33.60
N PRO A 775 -7.27 32.19 32.60
CA PRO A 775 -8.71 32.01 32.83
C PRO A 775 -9.01 30.74 33.63
N PHE A 776 -9.93 30.83 34.59
CA PHE A 776 -10.42 29.68 35.33
C PHE A 776 -11.25 28.78 34.40
N ARG A 777 -11.05 27.46 34.46
CA ARG A 777 -11.63 26.51 33.49
C ARG A 777 -12.42 25.40 34.17
N PRO A 778 -13.50 24.88 33.56
CA PRO A 778 -14.29 23.77 34.12
C PRO A 778 -13.45 22.51 34.34
N GLY A 779 -13.22 22.12 35.60
CA GLY A 779 -12.64 20.84 36.01
C GLY A 779 -11.18 20.52 35.62
N PHE A 780 -10.53 21.27 34.72
CA PHE A 780 -9.12 21.06 34.36
C PHE A 780 -8.43 22.37 33.99
N VAL A 781 -7.24 22.58 34.56
CA VAL A 781 -6.32 23.66 34.17
C VAL A 781 -4.87 23.18 34.26
N VAL A 782 -4.03 23.69 33.37
CA VAL A 782 -2.59 23.40 33.32
C VAL A 782 -1.80 24.70 33.19
N MET A 783 -0.61 24.74 33.81
CA MET A 783 0.35 25.85 33.73
C MET A 783 1.74 25.28 33.44
N GLU A 784 2.41 25.85 32.44
CA GLU A 784 3.81 25.56 32.11
C GLU A 784 4.69 26.75 32.54
N LEU A 785 5.80 26.45 33.22
CA LEU A 785 6.77 27.40 33.73
C LEU A 785 8.16 26.99 33.23
N GLU A 786 8.70 27.76 32.30
CA GLU A 786 10.02 27.53 31.70
C GLU A 786 11.12 28.25 32.51
N ASN A 787 12.28 27.61 32.67
CA ASN A 787 13.49 28.18 33.27
C ASN A 787 13.31 28.80 34.69
N VAL A 788 12.52 28.17 35.56
CA VAL A 788 12.32 28.62 36.94
C VAL A 788 13.63 28.48 37.75
N PRO A 789 14.13 29.54 38.39
CA PRO A 789 15.34 29.47 39.21
C PRO A 789 15.14 28.59 40.46
N SER A 790 16.24 28.11 41.06
CA SER A 790 16.16 27.37 42.33
C SER A 790 15.63 28.28 43.44
N GLY A 791 14.84 27.71 44.37
CA GLY A 791 14.04 28.50 45.29
C GLY A 791 12.84 27.77 45.88
N THR A 792 12.02 28.51 46.62
CA THR A 792 10.80 28.05 47.29
C THR A 792 9.58 28.76 46.71
N TYR A 793 8.58 27.99 46.29
CA TYR A 793 7.38 28.49 45.62
C TYR A 793 6.11 27.88 46.22
N ASP A 794 5.11 28.71 46.49
CA ASP A 794 3.79 28.27 46.98
C ASP A 794 2.81 28.15 45.81
N ILE A 795 2.14 27.01 45.70
CA ILE A 795 1.06 26.73 44.74
C ILE A 795 -0.27 26.79 45.49
N ILE A 796 -1.20 27.60 44.96
CA ILE A 796 -2.50 27.88 45.57
C ILE A 796 -3.61 27.49 44.58
N PRO A 797 -4.10 26.22 44.61
CA PRO A 797 -5.27 25.81 43.85
C PRO A 797 -6.55 26.43 44.42
N SER A 798 -7.40 26.98 43.55
CA SER A 798 -8.64 27.67 43.95
C SER A 798 -9.79 27.42 42.96
N THR A 799 -11.01 27.53 43.47
CA THR A 799 -12.24 27.68 42.68
C THR A 799 -12.45 29.14 42.30
N PHE A 800 -13.26 29.44 41.28
CA PHE A 800 -13.53 30.83 40.90
C PHE A 800 -14.29 31.58 42.01
N LEU A 801 -15.35 30.97 42.55
CA LEU A 801 -16.14 31.54 43.66
C LEU A 801 -15.79 30.87 45.00
N PRO A 802 -15.88 31.61 46.13
CA PRO A 802 -15.79 31.03 47.48
C PRO A 802 -16.95 30.06 47.77
N GLY A 803 -16.76 29.17 48.73
CA GLY A 803 -17.78 28.20 49.17
C GLY A 803 -18.04 27.05 48.18
N GLN A 804 -17.32 26.97 47.06
CA GLN A 804 -17.37 25.83 46.15
C GLN A 804 -16.52 24.69 46.71
N GLU A 805 -17.17 23.68 47.32
CA GLU A 805 -16.50 22.56 47.96
C GLU A 805 -16.35 21.35 47.03
N GLY A 806 -15.20 20.67 47.10
CA GLY A 806 -14.97 19.44 46.35
C GLY A 806 -13.51 18.97 46.32
N PRO A 807 -13.27 17.71 45.92
CA PRO A 807 -11.93 17.15 45.81
C PRO A 807 -11.19 17.67 44.58
N PHE A 808 -9.86 17.75 44.66
CA PHE A 808 -8.99 18.02 43.52
C PHE A 808 -7.71 17.17 43.53
N ILE A 809 -7.13 17.03 42.36
CA ILE A 809 -5.82 16.40 42.14
C ILE A 809 -4.88 17.48 41.58
N LEU A 810 -3.76 17.70 42.26
CA LEU A 810 -2.67 18.57 41.81
C LEU A 810 -1.47 17.69 41.44
N THR A 811 -1.07 17.69 40.17
CA THR A 811 0.14 17.02 39.68
C THR A 811 1.20 18.06 39.35
N ILE A 812 2.43 17.82 39.80
CA ILE A 812 3.58 18.68 39.63
C ILE A 812 4.66 17.85 38.92
N LYS A 813 4.92 18.14 37.65
CA LYS A 813 5.99 17.51 36.86
C LYS A 813 7.15 18.50 36.72
N SER A 814 8.40 18.04 36.78
CA SER A 814 9.58 18.91 36.68
C SER A 814 10.78 18.24 36.02
N SER A 815 11.67 19.03 35.41
CA SER A 815 12.93 18.54 34.82
C SER A 815 13.99 18.19 35.88
N SER A 816 13.96 18.84 37.04
CA SER A 816 14.87 18.65 38.19
C SER A 816 14.15 18.05 39.40
N PRO A 817 14.87 17.46 40.38
CA PRO A 817 14.26 16.98 41.64
C PRO A 817 13.50 18.07 42.39
N ILE A 818 12.36 17.70 42.98
CA ILE A 818 11.54 18.61 43.80
C ILE A 818 11.11 17.96 45.11
N LYS A 819 11.13 18.76 46.18
CA LYS A 819 10.46 18.47 47.45
C LYS A 819 9.11 19.17 47.48
N LEU A 820 8.09 18.51 48.01
CA LEU A 820 6.71 18.98 48.09
C LEU A 820 6.22 18.85 49.53
N SER A 821 5.67 19.91 50.09
CA SER A 821 5.00 19.93 51.40
C SER A 821 3.64 20.60 51.30
N ARG A 822 2.67 20.14 52.10
CA ARG A 822 1.39 20.84 52.28
C ARG A 822 1.52 21.80 53.48
N LEU A 823 1.20 23.07 53.28
CA LEU A 823 1.19 24.09 54.32
C LEU A 823 -0.20 24.26 54.94
N GLN A 824 -1.26 24.06 54.14
CA GLN A 824 -2.68 24.23 54.51
C GLN A 824 -3.55 23.28 53.69
#